data_AF-A0A812S5E5-F1
#
_entry.id   AF-A0A812S5E5-F1
#
_cell.length_a   1.000
_cell.length_b   1.000
_cell.length_c   1.000
_cell.angle_alpha   90.00
_cell.angle_beta   90.00
_cell.angle_gamma   90.00
#
_symmetry.space_group_name_H-M   'P 1'
#
loop_
_entity.id
_entity.type
_entity.pdbx_description
1 polymer ?
#
loop_
_entity_poly.entity_id
_entity_poly.type
_entity_poly.pdbx_seq_one_letter_code
_entity_poly.pdbx_strand_id
1 'polypeptide(L)'
;MGCCESKLPAELPAKSCPAQPPTEGDLLGREGAPLQLPCSAAPNLLTSRAREPLKGAHVAPRSWEDHLKTVGVELQPLLRDHAFVATCCDLDCSGNLDEHELKQALACFGLKPPPQQVTELMGARARLDTETFRQVALDLAKHLPREMRCPAAVPHSLRGMALGQLKYLQEIFVASGWLERRCQQHNDEHADAIQQGMAFQQGPNLYAMDSHVVTPLTKPGECEARRQLGESKLVPRARHQSSFSELVNPSGCRVHFFVSHFWGHLFEKTMQALGAWAQLHFKGLAPFADAVVYWICLFALNQHQVAEEVGELPMQGPFNAALAQARGGAVMIMDEKAEPFKRIWCLFEVHRLQEMNRPLELITDTGAFRNVLQNARGSVEEVAAQELLYCAASTLWNVKAYEARSSSELDKQRILCSICDPHLRNLSGQHLQQLGFQPSAFNEFDNKIHSLLSTHLLEAFVEAGDVIRSFECFAHGARFTPAQLAKFLETAGPQMGDPQKMVPMVLAKLLRETAHHGHGPETRALIEAGADLDTSAGDGITALMFAIMGAHTEVVCDLVHARADVQAVANVDGMTPLLHAAVTGSSDILSALLQAGASTAVTNAAGLTPVLMAADRGHAPALALLSQHRADMHATDTRLRTPLTVVAGLGHAEAARVLIGLRADTERRDMDGDTALTFAAALGKDTIVDVLLDARAEIAALNNDNKSALLLSSAGGHEAVVQHLLRARADTSKAQNGGDCLLAAAENGHTLVADLLIRAGMQVNDVDEGGAAPIHMACFKGHSEVVELLFKSGAVATQRIHEIGVSPLLAAVAPGHEAAARVVLRACPTSVGDVDAKGRTGLHMAALHHDHDDIIKLLLEARADVNATDPDGITALMLAAVEGHEAPTRCLLDAGAVAAARAQNGTTALMGAVVAGSCAVVKMLLPELAEGQLEAVDHAGTSALMMASARGDATMVASFLGHQKEAGVHQKDSEGRDSLLLACTGGHTHVAELLLEAGANVETRDRRNFTPLQAASLEGSESLVTLLLGFRADPNVRGPHGRHSLFAAAFCDSPSVAKLLLTARAELDLEDCHGVTPLMLAAEKGHYEMTHLLLESRADMNARSQNGCSALVAALECGHESVAQLLRSAGAEETGPSITIRRIGDVPPGLLDLLQNAGSGDGATVPCTALPPELLAVLQGLADS
;
A
#
# COMPACT_ATOMS: atom_id res chain seq x y z
N MET A 1 12.45 -17.46 -62.09
CA MET A 1 12.67 -18.24 -63.32
C MET A 1 14.15 -18.60 -63.37
N GLY A 2 14.52 -19.86 -63.63
CA GLY A 2 15.92 -20.35 -63.56
C GLY A 2 16.40 -20.54 -62.12
N CYS A 3 16.71 -21.71 -61.54
CA CYS A 3 17.05 -23.09 -61.96
C CYS A 3 18.55 -23.42 -62.01
N CYS A 4 18.87 -24.55 -61.37
CA CYS A 4 20.12 -25.34 -61.42
C CYS A 4 21.40 -24.71 -60.81
N GLU A 5 22.42 -25.47 -60.40
CA GLU A 5 22.54 -26.75 -59.67
C GLU A 5 24.01 -27.26 -59.73
N SER A 6 24.52 -27.76 -58.60
CA SER A 6 25.39 -28.94 -58.50
C SER A 6 26.94 -28.88 -58.68
N LYS A 7 27.57 -29.80 -57.91
CA LYS A 7 28.78 -30.62 -58.20
C LYS A 7 30.23 -30.11 -57.94
N LEU A 8 30.75 -30.61 -56.80
CA LEU A 8 32.07 -31.27 -56.63
C LEU A 8 32.29 -32.42 -57.65
N PRO A 9 33.49 -33.09 -57.79
CA PRO A 9 34.65 -33.17 -56.87
C PRO A 9 36.06 -33.15 -57.53
N ALA A 10 37.12 -33.44 -56.75
CA ALA A 10 38.09 -34.56 -56.98
C ALA A 10 39.60 -34.30 -56.74
N GLU A 11 40.20 -35.26 -56.01
CA GLU A 11 41.55 -35.84 -56.16
C GLU A 11 42.85 -35.26 -55.52
N LEU A 12 43.81 -36.20 -55.37
CA LEU A 12 45.05 -36.27 -54.57
C LEU A 12 46.27 -36.39 -55.55
N PRO A 13 47.53 -36.83 -55.23
CA PRO A 13 48.12 -37.35 -53.97
C PRO A 13 49.61 -36.99 -53.67
N ALA A 14 50.16 -37.59 -52.59
CA ALA A 14 51.56 -38.05 -52.42
C ALA A 14 52.68 -36.99 -52.16
N LYS A 15 53.82 -37.28 -51.47
CA LYS A 15 54.33 -38.50 -50.78
C LYS A 15 55.49 -38.22 -49.77
N SER A 16 55.93 -39.30 -49.10
CA SER A 16 57.25 -39.59 -48.48
C SER A 16 57.72 -38.96 -47.16
N CYS A 17 57.89 -39.83 -46.14
CA CYS A 17 58.85 -39.70 -45.02
C CYS A 17 60.18 -40.42 -45.33
N PRO A 18 61.27 -40.13 -44.59
CA PRO A 18 61.84 -41.06 -43.57
C PRO A 18 62.29 -40.34 -42.27
N ALA A 19 62.75 -40.94 -41.15
CA ALA A 19 62.70 -42.31 -40.57
C ALA A 19 63.07 -42.24 -39.04
N GLN A 20 63.61 -43.30 -38.44
CA GLN A 20 64.05 -43.47 -37.02
C GLN A 20 65.26 -44.46 -36.97
N PRO A 21 65.76 -45.00 -35.83
CA PRO A 21 65.77 -44.63 -34.39
C PRO A 21 67.27 -44.46 -33.95
N PRO A 22 67.91 -45.06 -32.90
CA PRO A 22 67.52 -45.54 -31.54
C PRO A 22 68.49 -45.10 -30.39
N THR A 23 68.36 -45.70 -29.18
CA THR A 23 69.35 -45.84 -28.06
C THR A 23 69.88 -44.58 -27.32
N GLU A 24 70.35 -44.63 -26.06
CA GLU A 24 69.98 -45.31 -24.80
C GLU A 24 70.94 -44.79 -23.68
N GLY A 25 70.60 -44.87 -22.37
CA GLY A 25 71.62 -44.77 -21.30
C GLY A 25 71.48 -43.72 -20.16
N ASP A 26 70.46 -43.89 -19.31
CA ASP A 26 70.56 -44.00 -17.83
C ASP A 26 71.08 -42.89 -16.85
N LEU A 27 70.52 -42.96 -15.63
CA LEU A 27 70.98 -42.46 -14.30
C LEU A 27 70.93 -40.97 -13.84
N LEU A 28 70.06 -40.75 -12.83
CA LEU A 28 70.21 -39.95 -11.59
C LEU A 28 70.25 -38.39 -11.63
N GLY A 29 69.34 -37.74 -10.86
CA GLY A 29 69.70 -36.51 -10.11
C GLY A 29 68.65 -35.40 -9.86
N ARG A 30 67.78 -35.56 -8.87
CA ARG A 30 67.19 -34.52 -7.96
C ARG A 30 66.40 -33.28 -8.47
N GLU A 31 65.28 -33.05 -7.77
CA GLU A 31 64.78 -31.77 -7.21
C GLU A 31 64.37 -30.60 -8.15
N GLY A 32 63.05 -30.31 -8.14
CA GLY A 32 62.54 -28.95 -7.93
C GLY A 32 62.35 -28.02 -9.14
N ALA A 33 61.17 -28.05 -9.77
CA ALA A 33 60.68 -26.99 -10.65
C ALA A 33 59.17 -26.71 -10.41
N PRO A 34 58.72 -25.44 -10.33
CA PRO A 34 57.30 -25.11 -10.15
C PRO A 34 56.50 -25.29 -11.44
N LEU A 35 55.19 -25.54 -11.28
CA LEU A 35 54.26 -25.84 -12.37
C LEU A 35 54.05 -24.65 -13.33
N GLN A 36 53.93 -24.96 -14.62
CA GLN A 36 53.50 -24.02 -15.65
C GLN A 36 51.96 -24.00 -15.72
N LEU A 37 51.38 -22.80 -15.81
CA LEU A 37 49.95 -22.64 -16.12
C LEU A 37 49.70 -22.90 -17.63
N PRO A 38 48.59 -23.56 -18.01
CA PRO A 38 48.30 -23.90 -19.40
C PRO A 38 47.82 -22.69 -20.21
N CYS A 39 48.26 -22.60 -21.48
CA CYS A 39 47.88 -21.54 -22.41
C CYS A 39 46.96 -22.03 -23.54
N SER A 40 45.66 -21.80 -23.41
CA SER A 40 44.68 -21.82 -24.52
C SER A 40 43.37 -21.12 -24.08
N ALA A 41 42.68 -20.31 -24.89
CA ALA A 41 42.98 -19.84 -26.24
C ALA A 41 42.45 -18.42 -26.48
N ALA A 42 43.07 -17.69 -27.41
CA ALA A 42 42.56 -16.47 -28.04
C ALA A 42 43.03 -16.43 -29.51
N PRO A 43 42.28 -15.82 -30.44
CA PRO A 43 42.56 -15.95 -31.87
C PRO A 43 43.81 -15.17 -32.33
N ASN A 44 44.58 -15.77 -33.23
CA ASN A 44 45.77 -15.16 -33.83
C ASN A 44 45.39 -14.08 -34.86
N LEU A 45 45.52 -12.81 -34.48
CA LEU A 45 45.67 -11.68 -35.41
C LEU A 45 46.83 -10.78 -34.97
N LEU A 46 47.46 -10.11 -35.95
CA LEU A 46 48.66 -9.25 -35.83
C LEU A 46 50.05 -9.94 -35.70
N THR A 47 50.24 -11.13 -36.26
CA THR A 47 51.56 -11.58 -36.72
C THR A 47 51.96 -10.91 -38.05
N SER A 48 52.19 -9.59 -38.05
CA SER A 48 52.77 -8.91 -39.22
C SER A 48 53.80 -7.83 -38.86
N ARG A 49 55.04 -8.00 -39.35
CA ARG A 49 56.12 -7.00 -39.40
C ARG A 49 56.41 -6.26 -38.08
N ALA A 50 56.85 -7.01 -37.08
CA ALA A 50 57.92 -6.49 -36.23
C ALA A 50 59.11 -6.10 -37.14
N ARG A 51 59.44 -4.81 -37.20
CA ARG A 51 60.73 -4.35 -37.72
C ARG A 51 61.82 -4.68 -36.69
N GLU A 52 63.05 -4.85 -37.18
CA GLU A 52 64.23 -5.07 -36.33
C GLU A 52 64.34 -3.97 -35.25
N PRO A 53 64.84 -4.29 -34.04
CA PRO A 53 65.12 -3.27 -33.04
C PRO A 53 66.18 -2.31 -33.58
N LEU A 54 65.83 -1.02 -33.65
CA LEU A 54 66.77 0.03 -34.03
C LEU A 54 67.97 0.01 -33.09
N LYS A 55 69.19 -0.07 -33.65
CA LYS A 55 70.45 -0.14 -32.89
C LYS A 55 70.82 1.21 -32.26
N GLY A 56 70.01 1.68 -31.32
CA GLY A 56 70.41 2.60 -30.26
C GLY A 56 70.74 1.80 -29.00
N ALA A 57 71.77 2.21 -28.25
CA ALA A 57 72.16 1.53 -27.02
C ALA A 57 71.19 1.87 -25.88
N HIS A 58 70.07 1.14 -25.79
CA HIS A 58 69.16 1.23 -24.65
C HIS A 58 69.84 0.70 -23.38
N VAL A 59 70.37 1.62 -22.58
CA VAL A 59 70.74 1.37 -21.19
C VAL A 59 69.48 0.92 -20.45
N ALA A 60 69.55 -0.20 -19.73
CA ALA A 60 68.42 -0.66 -18.93
C ALA A 60 67.96 0.44 -17.96
N PRO A 61 66.64 0.73 -17.86
CA PRO A 61 66.15 1.85 -17.07
C PRO A 61 66.53 1.67 -15.60
N ARG A 62 67.15 2.70 -15.02
CA ARG A 62 67.72 2.65 -13.66
C ARG A 62 66.71 3.01 -12.56
N SER A 63 65.57 3.57 -12.95
CA SER A 63 64.46 3.93 -12.08
C SER A 63 63.15 3.88 -12.87
N TRP A 64 62.01 3.97 -12.17
CA TRP A 64 60.69 3.90 -12.80
C TRP A 64 60.44 5.11 -13.72
N GLU A 65 60.97 6.29 -13.39
CA GLU A 65 60.85 7.51 -14.20
C GLU A 65 61.48 7.32 -15.59
N ASP A 66 62.66 6.68 -15.66
CA ASP A 66 63.34 6.40 -16.93
C ASP A 66 62.65 5.30 -17.74
N HIS A 67 62.02 4.32 -17.05
CA HIS A 67 61.17 3.34 -17.72
C HIS A 67 59.94 4.00 -18.36
N LEU A 68 59.23 4.88 -17.64
CA LEU A 68 58.04 5.58 -18.18
C LEU A 68 58.38 6.54 -19.33
N LYS A 69 59.53 7.25 -19.26
CA LYS A 69 60.03 8.05 -20.40
C LYS A 69 60.23 7.17 -21.64
N THR A 70 60.79 5.97 -21.46
CA THR A 70 61.04 5.01 -22.55
C THR A 70 59.72 4.50 -23.16
N VAL A 71 58.81 4.00 -22.32
CA VAL A 71 57.47 3.55 -22.74
C VAL A 71 56.68 4.66 -23.44
N GLY A 72 56.76 5.90 -22.95
CA GLY A 72 56.13 7.06 -23.58
C GLY A 72 56.67 7.35 -24.99
N VAL A 73 57.98 7.23 -25.21
CA VAL A 73 58.60 7.38 -26.55
C VAL A 73 58.18 6.25 -27.49
N GLU A 74 58.03 5.02 -26.99
CA GLU A 74 57.56 3.86 -27.76
C GLU A 74 56.08 3.94 -28.14
N LEU A 75 55.22 4.52 -27.30
CA LEU A 75 53.79 4.68 -27.57
C LEU A 75 53.45 5.85 -28.51
N GLN A 76 54.23 6.93 -28.51
CA GLN A 76 54.01 8.10 -29.39
C GLN A 76 53.81 7.81 -30.90
N PRO A 77 54.55 6.89 -31.56
CA PRO A 77 54.25 6.50 -32.93
C PRO A 77 53.01 5.59 -33.06
N LEU A 78 52.72 4.75 -32.06
CA LEU A 78 51.57 3.82 -32.07
C LEU A 78 50.24 4.56 -31.89
N LEU A 79 50.20 5.62 -31.08
CA LEU A 79 49.04 6.50 -30.91
C LEU A 79 48.62 7.27 -32.19
N ARG A 80 49.36 7.10 -33.30
CA ARG A 80 49.00 7.64 -34.63
C ARG A 80 48.43 6.57 -35.57
N ASP A 81 48.48 5.29 -35.18
CA ASP A 81 47.87 4.19 -35.91
C ASP A 81 46.41 4.03 -35.49
N HIS A 82 45.52 4.04 -36.48
CA HIS A 82 44.07 3.98 -36.27
C HIS A 82 43.63 2.58 -35.82
N ALA A 83 44.34 1.53 -36.25
CA ALA A 83 44.06 0.17 -35.80
C ALA A 83 44.45 -0.01 -34.32
N PHE A 84 45.62 0.51 -33.91
CA PHE A 84 46.04 0.48 -32.51
C PHE A 84 45.10 1.28 -31.60
N VAL A 85 44.69 2.48 -32.01
CA VAL A 85 43.73 3.31 -31.25
C VAL A 85 42.37 2.61 -31.14
N ALA A 86 41.86 2.00 -32.22
CA ALA A 86 40.62 1.23 -32.18
C ALA A 86 40.71 0.06 -31.17
N THR A 87 41.74 -0.77 -31.24
CA THR A 87 41.94 -1.87 -30.26
C THR A 87 42.13 -1.39 -28.81
N CYS A 88 42.55 -0.14 -28.60
CA CYS A 88 42.63 0.47 -27.26
C CYS A 88 41.32 1.15 -26.79
N CYS A 89 40.33 1.32 -27.66
CA CYS A 89 39.01 1.88 -27.35
C CYS A 89 37.87 0.84 -27.42
N ASP A 90 38.11 -0.34 -27.98
CA ASP A 90 37.24 -1.54 -27.92
C ASP A 90 37.17 -2.06 -26.47
N LEU A 91 35.97 -2.03 -25.87
CA LEU A 91 35.69 -2.34 -24.46
C LEU A 91 35.07 -3.72 -24.24
N ASP A 92 34.51 -4.34 -25.28
CA ASP A 92 33.93 -5.69 -25.24
C ASP A 92 34.77 -6.75 -25.99
N CYS A 93 35.89 -6.33 -26.58
CA CYS A 93 36.79 -7.12 -27.41
C CYS A 93 36.13 -7.67 -28.69
N SER A 94 35.06 -7.05 -29.19
CA SER A 94 34.35 -7.49 -30.40
C SER A 94 35.06 -7.12 -31.71
N GLY A 95 36.13 -6.32 -31.67
CA GLY A 95 36.88 -5.83 -32.83
C GLY A 95 36.20 -4.68 -33.59
N ASN A 96 35.11 -4.15 -33.05
CA ASN A 96 34.27 -3.12 -33.67
C ASN A 96 33.84 -2.08 -32.61
N LEU A 97 33.71 -0.82 -32.99
CA LEU A 97 33.41 0.30 -32.08
C LEU A 97 31.91 0.64 -32.06
N ASP A 98 31.30 0.88 -30.90
CA ASP A 98 30.01 1.58 -30.79
C ASP A 98 30.14 3.11 -30.85
N GLU A 99 29.02 3.83 -30.74
CA GLU A 99 28.98 5.29 -30.79
C GLU A 99 29.81 5.96 -29.66
N HIS A 100 29.94 5.33 -28.50
CA HIS A 100 30.75 5.83 -27.38
C HIS A 100 32.24 5.55 -27.62
N GLU A 101 32.59 4.33 -28.01
CA GLU A 101 33.97 3.94 -28.31
C GLU A 101 34.52 4.72 -29.50
N LEU A 102 33.68 5.00 -30.50
CA LEU A 102 33.98 5.89 -31.64
C LEU A 102 34.26 7.33 -31.19
N LYS A 103 33.49 7.89 -30.24
CA LYS A 103 33.78 9.22 -29.65
C LYS A 103 35.15 9.24 -28.99
N GLN A 104 35.49 8.21 -28.22
CA GLN A 104 36.81 8.10 -27.58
C GLN A 104 37.95 7.99 -28.61
N ALA A 105 37.79 7.13 -29.62
CA ALA A 105 38.79 6.91 -30.66
C ALA A 105 39.02 8.15 -31.53
N LEU A 106 37.98 8.92 -31.85
CA LEU A 106 38.09 10.21 -32.57
C LEU A 106 38.79 11.29 -31.72
N ALA A 107 38.51 11.35 -30.42
CA ALA A 107 39.16 12.30 -29.51
C ALA A 107 40.69 12.07 -29.41
N CYS A 108 41.15 10.82 -29.57
CA CYS A 108 42.58 10.50 -29.64
C CYS A 108 43.29 11.16 -30.84
N PHE A 109 42.56 11.42 -31.93
CA PHE A 109 43.05 12.15 -33.11
C PHE A 109 42.77 13.67 -33.06
N GLY A 110 42.24 14.18 -31.94
CA GLY A 110 41.94 15.61 -31.75
C GLY A 110 40.64 16.06 -32.42
N LEU A 111 39.68 15.16 -32.63
CA LEU A 111 38.40 15.41 -33.27
C LEU A 111 37.26 15.26 -32.24
N LYS A 112 36.42 16.30 -32.07
CA LYS A 112 35.23 16.25 -31.20
C LYS A 112 33.99 16.73 -31.95
N PRO A 113 33.46 15.92 -32.89
CA PRO A 113 32.19 16.21 -33.57
C PRO A 113 31.01 16.23 -32.58
N PRO A 114 29.92 16.95 -32.87
CA PRO A 114 28.73 16.97 -32.02
C PRO A 114 28.04 15.60 -31.99
N PRO A 115 27.32 15.24 -30.89
CA PRO A 115 26.76 13.89 -30.72
C PRO A 115 25.91 13.41 -31.90
N GLN A 116 25.01 14.27 -32.42
CA GLN A 116 24.16 13.98 -33.58
C GLN A 116 24.96 13.53 -34.81
N GLN A 117 26.11 14.16 -35.08
CA GLN A 117 26.97 13.77 -36.20
C GLN A 117 27.64 12.41 -35.98
N VAL A 118 27.88 11.99 -34.73
CA VAL A 118 28.39 10.64 -34.45
C VAL A 118 27.30 9.59 -34.69
N THR A 119 26.06 9.86 -34.24
CA THR A 119 24.90 9.00 -34.53
C THR A 119 24.64 8.90 -36.03
N GLU A 120 24.77 10.00 -36.79
CA GLU A 120 24.70 9.98 -38.27
C GLU A 120 25.82 9.14 -38.92
N LEU A 121 27.05 9.19 -38.38
CA LEU A 121 28.18 8.40 -38.87
C LEU A 121 28.07 6.90 -38.57
N MET A 122 27.42 6.53 -37.46
CA MET A 122 27.01 5.14 -37.17
C MET A 122 25.83 4.71 -38.07
N GLY A 123 24.89 5.63 -38.32
CA GLY A 123 23.65 5.36 -39.05
C GLY A 123 22.80 4.31 -38.34
N ALA A 124 22.25 3.36 -39.09
CA ALA A 124 21.48 2.23 -38.55
C ALA A 124 22.35 1.05 -38.06
N ARG A 125 23.66 1.26 -37.79
CA ARG A 125 24.58 0.21 -37.33
C ARG A 125 24.84 0.35 -35.83
N ALA A 126 24.82 -0.76 -35.09
CA ALA A 126 25.14 -0.77 -33.66
C ALA A 126 26.66 -0.73 -33.36
N ARG A 127 27.48 -1.28 -34.26
CA ARG A 127 28.95 -1.38 -34.16
C ARG A 127 29.58 -1.05 -35.53
N LEU A 128 30.81 -0.57 -35.53
CA LEU A 128 31.52 -0.03 -36.71
C LEU A 128 32.98 -0.54 -36.76
N ASP A 129 33.39 -1.11 -37.89
CA ASP A 129 34.67 -1.82 -37.99
C ASP A 129 35.90 -0.91 -38.05
N THR A 130 37.07 -1.48 -37.75
CA THR A 130 38.35 -0.75 -37.64
C THR A 130 38.78 -0.02 -38.93
N GLU A 131 38.47 -0.52 -40.12
CA GLU A 131 38.84 0.17 -41.38
C GLU A 131 37.79 1.22 -41.77
N THR A 132 36.49 0.98 -41.53
CA THR A 132 35.47 2.03 -41.63
C THR A 132 35.78 3.19 -40.67
N PHE A 133 36.16 2.90 -39.42
CA PHE A 133 36.59 3.92 -38.44
C PHE A 133 37.75 4.76 -38.99
N ARG A 134 38.76 4.11 -39.56
CA ARG A 134 39.92 4.77 -40.16
C ARG A 134 39.52 5.74 -41.28
N GLN A 135 38.60 5.34 -42.16
CA GLN A 135 38.10 6.23 -43.22
C GLN A 135 37.33 7.44 -42.64
N VAL A 136 36.45 7.21 -41.65
CA VAL A 136 35.70 8.27 -40.95
C VAL A 136 36.64 9.28 -40.28
N ALA A 137 37.63 8.81 -39.52
CA ALA A 137 38.61 9.67 -38.85
C ALA A 137 39.45 10.48 -39.85
N LEU A 138 39.92 9.84 -40.95
CA LEU A 138 40.68 10.52 -41.99
C LEU A 138 39.86 11.56 -42.76
N ASP A 139 38.55 11.38 -42.90
CA ASP A 139 37.70 12.35 -43.61
C ASP A 139 37.30 13.54 -42.73
N LEU A 140 36.87 13.28 -41.49
CA LEU A 140 36.67 14.31 -40.48
C LEU A 140 37.94 15.15 -40.29
N ALA A 141 39.13 14.54 -40.25
CA ALA A 141 40.39 15.26 -40.11
C ALA A 141 40.64 16.32 -41.20
N LYS A 142 40.11 16.14 -42.42
CA LYS A 142 40.16 17.12 -43.52
C LYS A 142 39.10 18.20 -43.39
N HIS A 143 37.86 17.80 -43.07
CA HIS A 143 36.68 18.64 -43.25
C HIS A 143 36.18 19.33 -41.96
N LEU A 144 36.61 18.91 -40.77
CA LEU A 144 36.11 19.46 -39.51
C LEU A 144 36.65 20.89 -39.23
N PRO A 145 35.75 21.89 -39.01
CA PRO A 145 36.09 23.24 -38.56
C PRO A 145 36.99 23.28 -37.32
N ARG A 146 37.74 24.38 -37.15
CA ARG A 146 38.68 24.55 -36.03
C ARG A 146 37.99 24.52 -34.66
N GLU A 147 36.76 25.00 -34.56
CA GLU A 147 35.97 25.04 -33.33
C GLU A 147 35.55 23.66 -32.80
N MET A 148 35.54 22.62 -33.65
CA MET A 148 35.20 21.24 -33.28
C MET A 148 36.44 20.33 -33.14
N ARG A 149 37.64 20.92 -33.06
CA ARG A 149 38.88 20.18 -32.78
C ARG A 149 39.23 20.28 -31.30
N CYS A 150 39.53 19.14 -30.70
CA CYS A 150 39.95 19.05 -29.31
C CYS A 150 41.47 18.81 -29.19
N PRO A 151 42.04 18.98 -27.99
CA PRO A 151 43.28 18.29 -27.62
C PRO A 151 43.23 16.81 -28.02
N ALA A 152 44.28 16.30 -28.66
CA ALA A 152 44.46 14.86 -28.83
C ALA A 152 44.64 14.21 -27.45
N ALA A 153 43.77 13.24 -27.13
CA ALA A 153 43.71 12.55 -25.84
C ALA A 153 44.43 11.19 -25.87
N VAL A 154 44.76 10.65 -24.71
CA VAL A 154 45.26 9.27 -24.56
C VAL A 154 44.07 8.30 -24.37
N PRO A 155 43.99 7.13 -25.06
CA PRO A 155 42.95 6.12 -24.81
C PRO A 155 42.86 5.71 -23.33
N HIS A 156 41.65 5.49 -22.82
CA HIS A 156 41.42 5.23 -21.39
C HIS A 156 42.17 4.00 -20.85
N SER A 157 42.25 2.94 -21.65
CA SER A 157 43.02 1.72 -21.39
C SER A 157 44.54 1.92 -21.26
N LEU A 158 45.05 3.08 -21.70
CA LEU A 158 46.45 3.48 -21.61
C LEU A 158 46.68 4.56 -20.55
N ARG A 159 45.78 4.73 -19.58
CA ARG A 159 45.94 5.68 -18.45
C ARG A 159 46.28 4.98 -17.12
N GLY A 160 47.10 3.92 -17.16
CA GLY A 160 47.64 3.28 -15.95
C GLY A 160 48.75 4.09 -15.27
N MET A 161 49.13 3.71 -14.04
CA MET A 161 50.19 4.33 -13.23
C MET A 161 51.16 3.29 -12.66
N ALA A 162 52.48 3.54 -12.73
CA ALA A 162 53.49 2.64 -12.15
C ALA A 162 53.48 2.68 -10.62
N LEU A 163 53.78 1.57 -9.96
CA LEU A 163 53.87 1.50 -8.49
C LEU A 163 54.81 2.57 -7.91
N GLY A 164 55.92 2.90 -8.60
CA GLY A 164 56.78 4.02 -8.23
C GLY A 164 56.07 5.39 -8.24
N GLN A 165 55.18 5.64 -9.20
CA GLN A 165 54.30 6.83 -9.20
C GLN A 165 53.29 6.80 -8.06
N LEU A 166 52.72 5.64 -7.73
CA LEU A 166 51.73 5.52 -6.66
C LEU A 166 52.34 5.80 -5.29
N LYS A 167 53.52 5.22 -5.00
CA LYS A 167 54.34 5.56 -3.82
C LYS A 167 54.73 7.04 -3.79
N TYR A 168 55.07 7.61 -4.95
CA TYR A 168 55.41 9.02 -5.05
C TYR A 168 54.21 9.95 -4.76
N LEU A 169 53.01 9.55 -5.18
CA LEU A 169 51.77 10.25 -4.82
C LEU A 169 51.43 10.06 -3.33
N GLN A 170 51.78 8.94 -2.70
CA GLN A 170 51.67 8.75 -1.24
C GLN A 170 52.54 9.76 -0.46
N GLU A 171 53.77 10.03 -0.92
CA GLU A 171 54.60 11.11 -0.34
C GLU A 171 53.91 12.48 -0.43
N ILE A 172 53.33 12.80 -1.59
CA ILE A 172 52.68 14.09 -1.84
C ILE A 172 51.41 14.26 -1.01
N PHE A 173 50.54 13.26 -0.94
CA PHE A 173 49.22 13.39 -0.31
C PHE A 173 49.22 13.08 1.18
N VAL A 174 49.85 11.97 1.57
CA VAL A 174 49.78 11.44 2.95
C VAL A 174 50.96 11.96 3.77
N ALA A 175 52.20 11.69 3.35
CA ALA A 175 53.38 12.01 4.17
C ALA A 175 53.63 13.52 4.35
N SER A 176 53.09 14.37 3.46
CA SER A 176 53.14 15.83 3.61
C SER A 176 52.01 16.43 4.49
N GLY A 177 51.05 15.60 4.93
CA GLY A 177 49.83 16.06 5.60
C GLY A 177 48.94 16.96 4.73
N TRP A 178 49.10 16.97 3.41
CA TRP A 178 48.27 17.78 2.50
C TRP A 178 46.81 17.30 2.49
N LEU A 179 46.61 15.97 2.40
CA LEU A 179 45.28 15.36 2.33
C LEU A 179 44.49 15.59 3.63
N GLU A 180 45.13 15.34 4.77
CA GLU A 180 44.56 15.57 6.11
C GLU A 180 44.10 17.02 6.29
N ARG A 181 44.97 18.00 5.99
CA ARG A 181 44.63 19.43 6.08
C ARG A 181 43.44 19.81 5.19
N ARG A 182 43.33 19.26 3.99
CA ARG A 182 42.24 19.58 3.06
C ARG A 182 40.91 18.91 3.46
N CYS A 183 40.97 17.68 3.97
CA CYS A 183 39.82 17.02 4.57
C CYS A 183 39.32 17.77 5.81
N GLN A 184 40.23 18.16 6.72
CA GLN A 184 39.86 18.90 7.93
C GLN A 184 39.21 20.24 7.59
N GLN A 185 39.82 21.03 6.68
CA GLN A 185 39.22 22.29 6.23
C GLN A 185 37.79 22.11 5.70
N HIS A 186 37.53 21.06 4.92
CA HIS A 186 36.18 20.79 4.41
C HIS A 186 35.20 20.36 5.51
N ASN A 187 35.66 19.54 6.45
CA ASN A 187 34.87 19.12 7.60
C ASN A 187 34.55 20.32 8.51
N ASP A 188 35.46 21.29 8.63
CA ASP A 188 35.23 22.56 9.34
C ASP A 188 34.25 23.47 8.56
N GLU A 189 34.43 23.60 7.24
CA GLU A 189 33.56 24.40 6.35
C GLU A 189 32.11 23.87 6.26
N HIS A 190 31.88 22.59 6.54
CA HIS A 190 30.56 21.94 6.56
C HIS A 190 30.16 21.34 7.91
N ALA A 191 30.82 21.73 9.01
CA ALA A 191 30.67 21.12 10.33
C ALA A 191 29.21 21.00 10.79
N ASP A 192 28.44 22.08 10.66
CA ASP A 192 27.02 22.12 11.05
C ASP A 192 26.17 21.11 10.28
N ALA A 193 26.40 20.96 8.97
CA ALA A 193 25.64 20.03 8.12
C ALA A 193 26.02 18.58 8.41
N ILE A 194 27.31 18.30 8.64
CA ILE A 194 27.82 16.98 9.03
C ILE A 194 27.26 16.59 10.41
N GLN A 195 27.28 17.49 11.39
CA GLN A 195 26.77 17.24 12.74
C GLN A 195 25.25 17.04 12.78
N GLN A 196 24.51 17.67 11.87
CA GLN A 196 23.06 17.52 11.73
C GLN A 196 22.65 16.36 10.80
N GLY A 197 23.61 15.65 10.19
CA GLY A 197 23.34 14.56 9.24
C GLY A 197 22.66 14.99 7.94
N MET A 198 22.74 16.27 7.58
CA MET A 198 22.06 16.83 6.41
C MET A 198 22.88 16.67 5.12
N ALA A 199 22.20 16.43 4.00
CA ALA A 199 22.83 16.42 2.69
C ALA A 199 23.22 17.85 2.27
N PHE A 200 24.51 18.08 2.00
CA PHE A 200 25.04 19.35 1.52
C PHE A 200 25.39 19.30 0.02
N GLN A 201 25.37 20.46 -0.63
CA GLN A 201 25.60 20.56 -2.07
C GLN A 201 27.07 20.28 -2.42
N GLN A 202 27.31 19.22 -3.19
CA GLN A 202 28.66 18.85 -3.63
C GLN A 202 29.19 19.80 -4.70
N GLY A 203 30.25 20.54 -4.36
CA GLY A 203 31.06 21.28 -5.33
C GLY A 203 31.93 20.36 -6.21
N PRO A 204 32.83 20.92 -7.06
CA PRO A 204 33.84 20.13 -7.75
C PRO A 204 34.68 19.34 -6.73
N ASN A 205 35.11 18.13 -7.13
CA ASN A 205 35.73 17.12 -6.27
C ASN A 205 36.71 17.74 -5.24
N LEU A 206 36.53 17.44 -3.96
CA LEU A 206 37.42 17.94 -2.89
C LEU A 206 38.90 17.56 -3.12
N TYR A 207 39.12 16.46 -3.83
CA TYR A 207 40.42 15.90 -4.21
C TYR A 207 40.82 16.29 -5.64
N ALA A 208 40.18 17.31 -6.23
CA ALA A 208 40.54 17.85 -7.54
C ALA A 208 41.98 18.40 -7.53
N MET A 209 42.87 17.71 -8.24
CA MET A 209 44.25 18.16 -8.43
C MET A 209 44.39 19.41 -9.32
N ASP A 210 43.34 19.77 -10.07
CA ASP A 210 43.38 20.66 -11.23
C ASP A 210 43.97 22.05 -10.96
N SER A 211 43.83 22.51 -9.72
CA SER A 211 44.25 23.82 -9.22
C SER A 211 45.15 23.72 -7.97
N HIS A 212 45.02 22.66 -7.18
CA HIS A 212 45.70 22.52 -5.88
C HIS A 212 47.00 21.69 -5.88
N VAL A 213 47.30 20.97 -6.98
CA VAL A 213 48.50 20.12 -7.13
C VAL A 213 49.14 20.37 -8.50
N VAL A 214 48.30 20.38 -9.53
CA VAL A 214 48.65 20.69 -10.92
C VAL A 214 48.37 22.17 -11.20
N THR A 215 49.10 22.76 -12.16
CA THR A 215 48.82 24.13 -12.65
C THR A 215 48.30 24.05 -14.09
N PRO A 216 47.11 24.58 -14.41
CA PRO A 216 46.61 24.62 -15.78
C PRO A 216 47.43 25.56 -16.65
N LEU A 217 47.80 25.10 -17.85
CA LEU A 217 48.40 25.89 -18.93
C LEU A 217 47.56 27.10 -19.33
N THR A 218 46.24 27.05 -19.07
CA THR A 218 45.27 28.11 -19.35
C THR A 218 45.09 29.12 -18.21
N LYS A 219 45.62 28.85 -17.01
CA LYS A 219 45.54 29.73 -15.82
C LYS A 219 46.87 29.65 -15.05
N PRO A 220 47.83 30.57 -15.29
CA PRO A 220 49.04 30.63 -14.48
C PRO A 220 48.66 31.04 -13.05
N GLY A 221 48.79 30.11 -12.11
CA GLY A 221 48.49 30.30 -10.69
C GLY A 221 49.41 29.46 -9.82
N GLU A 222 49.65 29.91 -8.59
CA GLU A 222 50.42 29.17 -7.59
C GLU A 222 49.58 28.03 -7.00
N CYS A 223 50.19 26.86 -6.84
CA CYS A 223 49.63 25.74 -6.07
C CYS A 223 50.49 25.58 -4.81
N GLU A 224 49.87 25.41 -3.65
CA GLU A 224 50.59 25.47 -2.36
C GLU A 224 51.53 24.28 -2.15
N ALA A 225 51.17 23.10 -2.69
CA ALA A 225 52.05 21.93 -2.70
C ALA A 225 53.38 22.22 -3.45
N ARG A 226 53.38 23.11 -4.46
CA ARG A 226 54.62 23.52 -5.15
C ARG A 226 55.61 24.21 -4.21
N ARG A 227 55.11 25.01 -3.27
CA ARG A 227 55.95 25.77 -2.32
C ARG A 227 56.67 24.88 -1.31
N GLN A 228 56.10 23.71 -0.98
CA GLN A 228 56.62 22.78 0.03
C GLN A 228 57.54 21.70 -0.55
N LEU A 229 57.36 21.31 -1.83
CA LEU A 229 58.05 20.15 -2.44
C LEU A 229 59.11 20.49 -3.49
N GLY A 230 59.04 21.68 -4.11
CA GLY A 230 59.99 22.14 -5.13
C GLY A 230 59.65 21.74 -6.57
N GLU A 231 60.06 22.54 -7.56
CA GLU A 231 59.57 22.42 -8.94
C GLU A 231 59.92 21.10 -9.67
N SER A 232 61.02 20.44 -9.30
CA SER A 232 61.41 19.15 -9.86
C SER A 232 60.61 17.96 -9.31
N LYS A 233 59.73 18.19 -8.33
CA LYS A 233 58.98 17.17 -7.60
C LYS A 233 57.45 17.29 -7.78
N LEU A 234 56.99 17.55 -9.00
CA LEU A 234 55.58 17.86 -9.28
C LEU A 234 55.09 17.30 -10.61
N VAL A 235 53.79 17.00 -10.67
CA VAL A 235 53.08 16.62 -11.89
C VAL A 235 53.16 17.76 -12.94
N PRO A 236 53.30 17.45 -14.25
CA PRO A 236 53.41 18.45 -15.32
C PRO A 236 52.24 19.44 -15.39
N ARG A 237 52.45 20.60 -16.03
CA ARG A 237 51.37 21.56 -16.31
C ARG A 237 50.36 20.98 -17.30
N ALA A 238 49.07 21.21 -17.07
CA ALA A 238 47.99 20.47 -17.72
C ALA A 238 46.98 21.32 -18.48
N ARG A 239 46.00 20.70 -19.15
CA ARG A 239 44.86 21.38 -19.78
C ARG A 239 43.66 21.43 -18.82
N HIS A 240 42.79 22.42 -18.97
CA HIS A 240 41.61 22.67 -18.09
C HIS A 240 40.55 21.53 -18.09
N GLN A 241 40.75 20.46 -18.87
CA GLN A 241 39.80 19.36 -19.09
C GLN A 241 40.51 18.00 -19.19
N SER A 242 41.73 17.86 -18.66
CA SER A 242 42.45 16.58 -18.65
C SER A 242 42.13 15.76 -17.39
N SER A 243 41.68 14.51 -17.59
CA SER A 243 41.37 13.57 -16.49
C SER A 243 42.58 13.29 -15.60
N PHE A 244 42.36 12.95 -14.32
CA PHE A 244 43.44 12.70 -13.33
C PHE A 244 44.60 11.86 -13.90
N SER A 245 44.28 10.71 -14.50
CA SER A 245 45.29 9.76 -14.96
C SER A 245 46.02 10.21 -16.25
N GLU A 246 45.41 11.11 -17.03
CA GLU A 246 46.09 11.80 -18.14
C GLU A 246 47.05 12.90 -17.64
N LEU A 247 46.79 13.51 -16.47
CA LEU A 247 47.73 14.45 -15.83
C LEU A 247 49.01 13.74 -15.39
N VAL A 248 48.86 12.54 -14.81
CA VAL A 248 49.98 11.75 -14.27
C VAL A 248 50.77 11.05 -15.37
N ASN A 249 50.11 10.54 -16.43
CA ASN A 249 50.77 9.88 -17.56
C ASN A 249 50.30 10.42 -18.94
N PRO A 250 50.69 11.66 -19.32
CA PRO A 250 50.25 12.32 -20.57
C PRO A 250 50.80 11.68 -21.86
N SER A 251 51.76 10.74 -21.75
CA SER A 251 52.25 9.93 -22.87
C SER A 251 51.52 8.59 -23.03
N GLY A 252 50.66 8.22 -22.08
CA GLY A 252 50.07 6.90 -21.94
C GLY A 252 51.03 5.85 -21.36
N CYS A 253 50.45 4.86 -20.67
CA CYS A 253 51.10 3.73 -20.03
C CYS A 253 50.16 2.51 -20.05
N ARG A 254 50.64 1.35 -20.53
CA ARG A 254 49.84 0.12 -20.60
C ARG A 254 49.57 -0.42 -19.19
N VAL A 255 48.32 -0.77 -18.90
CA VAL A 255 47.90 -1.42 -17.65
C VAL A 255 48.37 -2.88 -17.64
N HIS A 256 49.01 -3.31 -16.56
CA HIS A 256 49.32 -4.73 -16.31
C HIS A 256 48.21 -5.38 -15.49
N PHE A 257 47.84 -4.76 -14.37
CA PHE A 257 46.75 -5.21 -13.49
C PHE A 257 45.72 -4.11 -13.25
N PHE A 258 44.46 -4.49 -13.22
CA PHE A 258 43.40 -3.66 -12.65
C PHE A 258 43.38 -3.78 -11.12
N VAL A 259 43.06 -2.72 -10.39
CA VAL A 259 42.94 -2.74 -8.92
C VAL A 259 41.53 -2.33 -8.51
N SER A 260 40.71 -3.34 -8.18
CA SER A 260 39.54 -3.11 -7.35
C SER A 260 40.00 -2.94 -5.91
N HIS A 261 39.41 -2.01 -5.16
CA HIS A 261 39.81 -1.76 -3.78
C HIS A 261 38.59 -1.53 -2.89
N PHE A 262 38.68 -2.04 -1.66
CA PHE A 262 37.63 -1.92 -0.69
C PHE A 262 37.50 -0.47 -0.20
N TRP A 263 36.30 0.10 -0.30
CA TRP A 263 36.11 1.54 -0.17
C TRP A 263 36.12 1.98 1.31
N GLY A 264 37.26 2.55 1.73
CA GLY A 264 37.58 2.86 3.13
C GLY A 264 38.93 2.31 3.60
N HIS A 265 39.58 1.45 2.80
CA HIS A 265 40.93 1.00 3.07
C HIS A 265 41.94 2.15 3.02
N LEU A 266 42.91 2.19 3.94
CA LEU A 266 43.92 3.24 3.99
C LEU A 266 44.83 3.20 2.76
N PHE A 267 45.12 4.36 2.18
CA PHE A 267 45.96 4.44 0.98
C PHE A 267 47.38 3.88 1.22
N GLU A 268 47.92 4.06 2.43
CA GLU A 268 49.19 3.49 2.86
C GLU A 268 49.19 1.94 2.88
N LYS A 269 48.22 1.31 3.55
CA LYS A 269 48.04 -0.16 3.49
C LYS A 269 47.83 -0.63 2.04
N THR A 270 47.11 0.14 1.23
CA THR A 270 46.89 -0.16 -0.21
C THR A 270 48.21 -0.21 -0.98
N MET A 271 49.14 0.72 -0.70
CA MET A 271 50.48 0.73 -1.32
C MET A 271 51.40 -0.37 -0.78
N GLN A 272 51.23 -0.75 0.49
CA GLN A 272 51.91 -1.92 1.06
C GLN A 272 51.46 -3.22 0.38
N ALA A 273 50.15 -3.46 0.26
CA ALA A 273 49.57 -4.64 -0.39
C ALA A 273 50.02 -4.76 -1.86
N LEU A 274 49.87 -3.70 -2.66
CA LEU A 274 50.35 -3.68 -4.05
C LEU A 274 51.87 -3.79 -4.15
N GLY A 275 52.62 -3.27 -3.16
CA GLY A 275 54.07 -3.39 -3.08
C GLY A 275 54.55 -4.82 -2.84
N ALA A 276 53.96 -5.52 -1.88
CA ALA A 276 54.22 -6.93 -1.61
C ALA A 276 53.83 -7.81 -2.81
N TRP A 277 52.67 -7.53 -3.41
CA TRP A 277 52.18 -8.22 -4.61
C TRP A 277 53.11 -8.06 -5.81
N ALA A 278 53.56 -6.83 -6.10
CA ALA A 278 54.45 -6.54 -7.22
C ALA A 278 55.79 -7.30 -7.12
N GLN A 279 56.35 -7.51 -5.93
CA GLN A 279 57.61 -8.23 -5.74
C GLN A 279 57.54 -9.70 -6.19
N LEU A 280 56.37 -10.33 -6.06
CA LEU A 280 56.15 -11.71 -6.50
C LEU A 280 55.82 -11.78 -8.00
N HIS A 281 55.06 -10.82 -8.54
CA HIS A 281 54.44 -10.91 -9.87
C HIS A 281 55.04 -10.01 -10.97
N PHE A 282 56.08 -9.20 -10.72
CA PHE A 282 56.67 -8.34 -11.75
C PHE A 282 57.36 -9.09 -12.91
N LYS A 283 57.83 -10.33 -12.68
CA LYS A 283 58.67 -11.08 -13.62
C LYS A 283 57.93 -11.39 -14.91
N GLY A 284 58.47 -10.92 -16.04
CA GLY A 284 57.84 -11.05 -17.36
C GLY A 284 56.83 -9.96 -17.71
N LEU A 285 56.49 -9.08 -16.76
CA LEU A 285 55.63 -7.91 -16.99
C LEU A 285 56.43 -6.60 -16.99
N ALA A 286 57.29 -6.41 -16.00
CA ALA A 286 58.07 -5.19 -15.78
C ALA A 286 59.55 -5.50 -15.48
N PRO A 287 60.49 -4.54 -15.67
CA PRO A 287 61.91 -4.75 -15.35
C PRO A 287 62.18 -4.92 -13.84
N PHE A 288 61.32 -4.38 -12.98
CA PHE A 288 61.37 -4.47 -11.51
C PHE A 288 59.99 -4.10 -10.92
N ALA A 289 59.74 -4.42 -9.64
CA ALA A 289 58.45 -4.24 -8.99
C ALA A 289 57.87 -2.81 -9.10
N ASP A 290 58.69 -1.76 -8.88
CA ASP A 290 58.23 -0.37 -8.95
C ASP A 290 57.87 0.12 -10.37
N ALA A 291 58.18 -0.67 -11.41
CA ALA A 291 57.75 -0.43 -12.78
C ALA A 291 56.45 -1.19 -13.17
N VAL A 292 55.87 -2.00 -12.27
CA VAL A 292 54.55 -2.62 -12.52
C VAL A 292 53.49 -1.51 -12.59
N VAL A 293 52.74 -1.47 -13.70
CA VAL A 293 51.71 -0.45 -13.96
C VAL A 293 50.33 -0.99 -13.58
N TYR A 294 49.70 -0.34 -12.61
CA TYR A 294 48.35 -0.62 -12.13
C TYR A 294 47.36 0.40 -12.71
N TRP A 295 46.11 -0.02 -12.94
CA TRP A 295 44.99 0.93 -13.01
C TRP A 295 44.28 0.93 -11.68
N ILE A 296 44.29 2.07 -10.98
CA ILE A 296 43.69 2.25 -9.66
C ILE A 296 43.02 3.61 -9.62
N CYS A 297 41.76 3.65 -9.16
CA CYS A 297 41.00 4.89 -9.04
C CYS A 297 41.34 5.58 -7.71
N LEU A 298 42.38 6.42 -7.70
CA LEU A 298 42.98 6.95 -6.47
C LEU A 298 42.08 7.89 -5.64
N PHE A 299 41.17 8.63 -6.27
CA PHE A 299 40.38 9.68 -5.61
C PHE A 299 38.91 9.69 -6.02
N ALA A 300 38.31 8.50 -6.15
CA ALA A 300 36.91 8.23 -6.56
C ALA A 300 35.82 8.89 -5.68
N LEU A 301 36.19 9.71 -4.72
CA LEU A 301 35.33 10.36 -3.72
C LEU A 301 34.34 11.28 -4.43
N ASN A 302 33.10 10.79 -4.50
CA ASN A 302 31.92 11.40 -5.14
C ASN A 302 32.07 11.83 -6.62
N GLN A 303 33.01 11.22 -7.37
CA GLN A 303 33.20 11.47 -8.80
C GLN A 303 32.10 10.83 -9.69
N HIS A 304 30.87 11.35 -9.66
CA HIS A 304 29.80 10.95 -10.61
C HIS A 304 29.21 12.12 -11.44
N GLN A 305 29.70 13.35 -11.26
CA GLN A 305 29.22 14.53 -12.02
C GLN A 305 29.88 14.70 -13.40
N VAL A 306 31.00 14.02 -13.70
CA VAL A 306 31.73 14.15 -14.98
C VAL A 306 31.57 12.86 -15.79
N ALA A 307 30.63 12.84 -16.72
CA ALA A 307 30.37 11.69 -17.61
C ALA A 307 31.61 11.27 -18.42
N GLU A 308 32.54 12.19 -18.71
CA GLU A 308 33.80 11.89 -19.41
C GLU A 308 34.83 11.11 -18.56
N GLU A 309 34.67 11.03 -17.22
CA GLU A 309 35.57 10.24 -16.33
C GLU A 309 34.96 8.93 -15.83
N VAL A 310 33.64 8.70 -15.94
CA VAL A 310 32.98 7.44 -15.49
C VAL A 310 32.13 6.76 -16.56
N GLY A 311 31.85 7.41 -17.69
CA GLY A 311 30.90 6.94 -18.69
C GLY A 311 29.44 7.34 -18.37
N GLU A 312 28.58 7.29 -19.38
CA GLU A 312 27.13 7.53 -19.21
C GLU A 312 26.42 6.26 -18.71
N LEU A 313 26.97 5.09 -19.07
CA LEU A 313 26.59 3.76 -18.60
C LEU A 313 27.82 2.99 -18.06
N PRO A 314 27.65 2.02 -17.14
CA PRO A 314 28.73 1.21 -16.58
C PRO A 314 29.60 0.50 -17.62
N MET A 315 29.01 0.19 -18.78
CA MET A 315 29.70 -0.48 -19.88
C MET A 315 30.71 0.40 -20.63
N GLN A 316 30.60 1.73 -20.54
CA GLN A 316 31.30 2.69 -21.41
C GLN A 316 32.49 3.39 -20.74
N GLY A 317 32.58 3.32 -19.40
CA GLY A 317 33.56 4.07 -18.63
C GLY A 317 35.02 3.61 -18.80
N PRO A 318 36.00 4.44 -18.40
CA PRO A 318 37.42 4.08 -18.43
C PRO A 318 37.77 2.86 -17.58
N PHE A 319 36.93 2.54 -16.60
CA PHE A 319 36.93 1.27 -15.85
C PHE A 319 36.99 0.05 -16.78
N ASN A 320 36.00 -0.11 -17.68
CA ASN A 320 35.93 -1.25 -18.59
C ASN A 320 37.13 -1.26 -19.56
N ALA A 321 37.58 -0.08 -20.00
CA ALA A 321 38.75 0.06 -20.88
C ALA A 321 40.03 -0.47 -20.23
N ALA A 322 40.22 -0.21 -18.93
CA ALA A 322 41.34 -0.73 -18.17
C ALA A 322 41.20 -2.24 -17.92
N LEU A 323 40.01 -2.72 -17.54
CA LEU A 323 39.73 -4.12 -17.26
C LEU A 323 39.95 -5.02 -18.49
N ALA A 324 39.43 -4.59 -19.65
CA ALA A 324 39.56 -5.33 -20.91
C ALA A 324 41.03 -5.51 -21.34
N GLN A 325 41.88 -4.50 -21.07
CA GLN A 325 43.27 -4.48 -21.51
C GLN A 325 44.30 -4.91 -20.43
N ALA A 326 43.86 -5.11 -19.17
CA ALA A 326 44.71 -5.59 -18.06
C ALA A 326 45.13 -7.06 -18.26
N ARG A 327 46.35 -7.25 -18.78
CA ARG A 327 46.88 -8.59 -19.16
C ARG A 327 47.08 -9.55 -17.98
N GLY A 328 47.28 -9.04 -16.78
CA GLY A 328 47.36 -9.82 -15.54
C GLY A 328 46.02 -10.04 -14.84
N GLY A 329 44.91 -9.55 -15.41
CA GLY A 329 43.60 -9.52 -14.75
C GLY A 329 43.51 -8.44 -13.67
N ALA A 330 42.77 -8.73 -12.60
CA ALA A 330 42.55 -7.81 -11.49
C ALA A 330 43.04 -8.36 -10.15
N VAL A 331 43.39 -7.43 -9.25
CA VAL A 331 43.52 -7.69 -7.82
C VAL A 331 42.42 -6.97 -7.05
N MET A 332 41.96 -7.57 -5.96
CA MET A 332 41.05 -6.95 -4.99
C MET A 332 41.71 -6.91 -3.61
N ILE A 333 41.79 -5.70 -3.03
CA ILE A 333 42.49 -5.46 -1.76
C ILE A 333 41.53 -5.58 -0.58
N MET A 334 41.87 -6.42 0.39
CA MET A 334 41.13 -6.79 1.60
C MET A 334 41.75 -6.17 2.86
N ASP A 335 40.95 -5.95 3.90
CA ASP A 335 41.37 -5.37 5.20
C ASP A 335 40.69 -6.06 6.38
N GLU A 336 41.32 -6.02 7.55
CA GLU A 336 40.98 -6.73 8.79
C GLU A 336 39.57 -6.42 9.32
N LYS A 337 39.07 -5.20 9.05
CA LYS A 337 37.77 -4.71 9.57
C LYS A 337 36.58 -4.96 8.64
N ALA A 338 36.84 -5.15 7.34
CA ALA A 338 35.85 -5.53 6.33
C ALA A 338 34.43 -4.93 6.49
N GLU A 339 34.28 -3.61 6.67
CA GLU A 339 32.95 -2.95 6.71
C GLU A 339 32.30 -2.95 5.31
N PRO A 340 31.18 -3.67 5.06
CA PRO A 340 30.76 -4.17 3.74
C PRO A 340 30.70 -3.13 2.61
N PHE A 341 30.89 -3.62 1.38
CA PHE A 341 31.06 -2.83 0.14
C PHE A 341 30.14 -1.61 0.07
N LYS A 342 30.74 -0.44 0.27
CA LYS A 342 30.01 0.83 0.32
C LYS A 342 29.51 1.27 -1.06
N ARG A 343 30.01 0.65 -2.15
CA ARG A 343 29.59 0.92 -3.54
C ARG A 343 29.23 -0.32 -4.35
N ILE A 344 28.10 -0.25 -5.07
CA ILE A 344 27.63 -1.29 -6.00
C ILE A 344 28.59 -1.45 -7.20
N TRP A 345 29.26 -0.37 -7.60
CA TRP A 345 30.23 -0.36 -8.68
C TRP A 345 31.28 -1.47 -8.53
N CYS A 346 31.90 -1.61 -7.35
CA CYS A 346 32.91 -2.65 -7.07
C CYS A 346 32.39 -4.08 -7.29
N LEU A 347 31.10 -4.33 -7.06
CA LEU A 347 30.47 -5.62 -7.31
C LEU A 347 30.33 -5.84 -8.82
N PHE A 348 29.92 -4.81 -9.56
CA PHE A 348 29.87 -4.85 -11.02
C PHE A 348 31.26 -5.12 -11.62
N GLU A 349 32.35 -4.64 -11.01
CA GLU A 349 33.72 -5.00 -11.43
C GLU A 349 33.98 -6.51 -11.34
N VAL A 350 33.59 -7.15 -10.22
CA VAL A 350 33.73 -8.60 -10.01
C VAL A 350 32.90 -9.41 -11.01
N HIS A 351 31.67 -8.99 -11.32
CA HIS A 351 30.84 -9.61 -12.36
C HIS A 351 31.48 -9.48 -13.76
N ARG A 352 32.00 -8.30 -14.11
CA ARG A 352 32.62 -8.04 -15.42
C ARG A 352 33.90 -8.85 -15.65
N LEU A 353 34.65 -9.17 -14.60
CA LEU A 353 35.82 -10.05 -14.68
C LEU A 353 35.47 -11.46 -15.19
N GLN A 354 34.33 -12.02 -14.75
CA GLN A 354 33.84 -13.30 -15.25
C GLN A 354 33.46 -13.22 -16.73
N GLU A 355 32.72 -12.18 -17.14
CA GLU A 355 32.30 -11.99 -18.53
C GLU A 355 33.49 -11.81 -19.50
N MET A 356 34.55 -11.13 -19.06
CA MET A 356 35.79 -10.96 -19.82
C MET A 356 36.77 -12.14 -19.74
N ASN A 357 36.44 -13.19 -18.96
CA ASN A 357 37.35 -14.29 -18.62
C ASN A 357 38.74 -13.80 -18.15
N ARG A 358 38.73 -12.88 -17.17
CA ARG A 358 39.92 -12.28 -16.56
C ARG A 358 40.09 -12.81 -15.13
N PRO A 359 41.31 -13.22 -14.72
CA PRO A 359 41.52 -13.70 -13.36
C PRO A 359 41.36 -12.58 -12.33
N LEU A 360 40.87 -12.96 -11.15
CA LEU A 360 40.80 -12.13 -9.95
C LEU A 360 41.69 -12.78 -8.87
N GLU A 361 42.48 -11.97 -8.16
CA GLU A 361 43.19 -12.44 -6.97
C GLU A 361 42.93 -11.51 -5.78
N LEU A 362 42.52 -12.11 -4.65
CA LEU A 362 42.31 -11.41 -3.39
C LEU A 362 43.67 -11.22 -2.69
N ILE A 363 43.98 -10.00 -2.26
CA ILE A 363 45.25 -9.65 -1.62
C ILE A 363 45.03 -8.80 -0.35
N THR A 364 45.93 -8.95 0.62
CA THR A 364 46.01 -8.20 1.88
C THR A 364 47.29 -7.39 1.94
N ASP A 365 47.46 -6.57 2.98
CA ASP A 365 48.74 -5.95 3.35
C ASP A 365 49.85 -6.98 3.72
N THR A 366 49.48 -8.24 3.93
CA THR A 366 50.36 -9.41 4.15
C THR A 366 50.63 -10.26 2.89
N GLY A 367 49.94 -10.05 1.76
CA GLY A 367 50.20 -10.75 0.49
C GLY A 367 48.96 -11.37 -0.16
N ALA A 368 49.09 -12.55 -0.79
CA ALA A 368 47.96 -13.25 -1.40
C ALA A 368 47.07 -13.92 -0.34
N PHE A 369 45.76 -13.70 -0.40
CA PHE A 369 44.78 -14.20 0.57
C PHE A 369 44.88 -15.73 0.78
N ARG A 370 45.01 -16.49 -0.31
CA ARG A 370 45.21 -17.95 -0.30
C ARG A 370 46.46 -18.42 0.46
N ASN A 371 47.50 -17.59 0.51
CA ASN A 371 48.76 -17.95 1.17
C ASN A 371 48.77 -17.57 2.66
N VAL A 372 47.78 -16.84 3.17
CA VAL A 372 47.75 -16.32 4.56
C VAL A 372 47.83 -17.46 5.59
N LEU A 373 47.06 -18.55 5.40
CA LEU A 373 47.15 -19.74 6.29
C LEU A 373 48.40 -20.58 6.06
N GLN A 374 48.92 -20.66 4.82
CA GLN A 374 50.17 -21.38 4.57
C GLN A 374 51.35 -20.68 5.24
N ASN A 375 51.43 -19.35 5.16
CA ASN A 375 52.49 -18.53 5.74
C ASN A 375 52.45 -18.51 7.27
N ALA A 376 51.24 -18.52 7.87
CA ALA A 376 51.07 -18.49 9.31
C ALA A 376 51.13 -19.89 9.99
N ARG A 377 51.13 -20.99 9.23
CA ARG A 377 51.00 -22.36 9.75
C ARG A 377 52.12 -22.73 10.72
N GLY A 378 51.77 -23.14 11.94
CA GLY A 378 52.72 -23.46 13.01
C GLY A 378 53.36 -22.25 13.69
N SER A 379 52.88 -21.03 13.42
CA SER A 379 53.33 -19.80 14.08
C SER A 379 52.38 -19.35 15.20
N VAL A 380 52.78 -18.36 15.99
CA VAL A 380 51.90 -17.71 16.99
C VAL A 380 50.77 -16.91 16.33
N GLU A 381 50.93 -16.56 15.05
CA GLU A 381 49.98 -15.72 14.29
C GLU A 381 48.91 -16.56 13.56
N GLU A 382 48.96 -17.90 13.61
CA GLU A 382 48.01 -18.79 12.90
C GLU A 382 46.55 -18.54 13.30
N VAL A 383 46.28 -18.25 14.58
CA VAL A 383 44.92 -17.96 15.07
C VAL A 383 44.42 -16.62 14.54
N ALA A 384 45.27 -15.59 14.54
CA ALA A 384 44.92 -14.27 13.99
C ALA A 384 44.71 -14.32 12.47
N ALA A 385 45.51 -15.12 11.76
CA ALA A 385 45.32 -15.41 10.34
C ALA A 385 43.97 -16.11 10.06
N GLN A 386 43.57 -17.09 10.88
CA GLN A 386 42.26 -17.74 10.77
C GLN A 386 41.09 -16.77 11.06
N GLU A 387 41.23 -15.91 12.07
CA GLU A 387 40.21 -14.92 12.44
C GLU A 387 40.04 -13.83 11.37
N LEU A 388 41.14 -13.30 10.82
CA LEU A 388 41.14 -12.34 9.71
C LEU A 388 40.39 -12.89 8.49
N LEU A 389 40.69 -14.13 8.08
CA LEU A 389 40.08 -14.75 6.90
C LEU A 389 38.60 -15.09 7.13
N TYR A 390 38.21 -15.42 8.37
CA TYR A 390 36.81 -15.62 8.74
C TYR A 390 36.03 -14.30 8.67
N CYS A 391 36.53 -13.21 9.26
CA CYS A 391 35.89 -11.90 9.19
C CYS A 391 35.79 -11.41 7.74
N ALA A 392 36.84 -11.60 6.93
CA ALA A 392 36.83 -11.28 5.51
C ALA A 392 35.77 -12.09 4.74
N ALA A 393 35.75 -13.42 4.85
CA ALA A 393 34.78 -14.27 4.16
C ALA A 393 33.33 -13.97 4.59
N SER A 394 33.09 -13.85 5.90
CA SER A 394 31.78 -13.52 6.45
C SER A 394 31.26 -12.17 5.96
N THR A 395 32.13 -11.14 5.83
CA THR A 395 31.75 -9.90 5.15
C THR A 395 31.39 -10.14 3.70
N LEU A 396 32.23 -10.85 2.92
CA LEU A 396 32.03 -11.06 1.48
C LEU A 396 30.72 -11.79 1.14
N TRP A 397 30.21 -12.62 2.05
CA TRP A 397 28.92 -13.31 1.92
C TRP A 397 27.70 -12.46 2.35
N ASN A 398 27.88 -11.46 3.19
CA ASN A 398 26.81 -10.57 3.64
C ASN A 398 26.61 -9.33 2.75
N VAL A 399 27.31 -9.26 1.60
CA VAL A 399 27.25 -8.14 0.67
C VAL A 399 25.96 -8.17 -0.15
N LYS A 400 25.29 -7.03 -0.29
CA LYS A 400 24.16 -6.85 -1.21
C LYS A 400 24.24 -5.53 -1.97
N ALA A 401 24.02 -5.57 -3.27
CA ALA A 401 24.06 -4.42 -4.16
C ALA A 401 23.02 -3.34 -3.81
N TYR A 402 21.84 -3.75 -3.36
CA TYR A 402 20.80 -2.83 -2.87
C TYR A 402 21.26 -2.02 -1.64
N GLU A 403 22.05 -2.64 -0.76
CA GLU A 403 22.49 -2.06 0.51
C GLU A 403 23.76 -1.18 0.38
N ALA A 404 24.29 -0.96 -0.83
CA ALA A 404 25.49 -0.16 -1.11
C ALA A 404 25.26 1.36 -0.97
N ARG A 405 25.06 1.84 0.28
CA ARG A 405 24.62 3.21 0.65
C ARG A 405 25.51 4.37 0.18
N SER A 406 26.74 4.15 -0.28
CA SER A 406 27.62 5.21 -0.82
C SER A 406 27.66 5.26 -2.36
N SER A 407 26.60 4.76 -2.99
CA SER A 407 26.28 4.92 -4.42
C SER A 407 24.96 5.67 -4.54
N SER A 408 24.75 6.42 -5.64
CA SER A 408 23.44 7.04 -5.88
C SER A 408 22.41 6.02 -6.37
N GLU A 409 21.12 6.32 -6.20
CA GLU A 409 20.06 5.50 -6.79
C GLU A 409 20.14 5.47 -8.33
N LEU A 410 20.71 6.49 -8.97
CA LEU A 410 20.98 6.51 -10.41
C LEU A 410 22.09 5.50 -10.79
N ASP A 411 23.10 5.29 -9.94
CA ASP A 411 24.11 4.25 -10.15
C ASP A 411 23.50 2.85 -10.03
N LYS A 412 22.68 2.62 -8.99
CA LYS A 412 21.94 1.37 -8.82
C LYS A 412 21.03 1.08 -10.01
N GLN A 413 20.27 2.07 -10.48
CA GLN A 413 19.42 1.98 -11.68
C GLN A 413 20.24 1.60 -12.92
N ARG A 414 21.33 2.31 -13.21
CA ARG A 414 22.21 2.05 -14.36
C ARG A 414 22.81 0.64 -14.34
N ILE A 415 23.24 0.18 -13.17
CA ILE A 415 23.85 -1.15 -13.00
C ILE A 415 22.77 -2.23 -13.11
N LEU A 416 21.61 -2.08 -12.46
CA LEU A 416 20.47 -2.99 -12.60
C LEU A 416 20.04 -3.15 -14.06
N CYS A 417 19.89 -2.05 -14.80
CA CYS A 417 19.57 -2.08 -16.23
C CYS A 417 20.68 -2.71 -17.09
N SER A 418 21.94 -2.69 -16.62
CA SER A 418 23.04 -3.36 -17.33
C SER A 418 23.04 -4.88 -17.09
N ILE A 419 22.65 -5.33 -15.90
CA ILE A 419 22.66 -6.75 -15.50
C ILE A 419 21.41 -7.48 -15.98
N CYS A 420 20.23 -6.88 -15.79
CA CYS A 420 18.95 -7.51 -16.09
C CYS A 420 18.65 -7.62 -17.60
N ASP A 421 17.59 -8.37 -17.89
CA ASP A 421 17.04 -8.76 -19.20
C ASP A 421 17.33 -7.77 -20.37
N PRO A 422 17.88 -8.24 -21.51
CA PRO A 422 18.02 -7.47 -22.74
C PRO A 422 16.79 -6.68 -23.21
N HIS A 423 15.57 -7.12 -22.87
CA HIS A 423 14.34 -6.41 -23.17
C HIS A 423 14.13 -5.18 -22.26
N LEU A 424 14.47 -5.26 -20.97
CA LEU A 424 14.40 -4.14 -20.02
C LEU A 424 15.37 -3.01 -20.38
N ARG A 425 16.50 -3.33 -21.04
CA ARG A 425 17.47 -2.35 -21.56
C ARG A 425 16.88 -1.33 -22.54
N ASN A 426 15.71 -1.60 -23.12
CA ASN A 426 15.05 -0.73 -24.09
C ASN A 426 14.01 0.22 -23.47
N LEU A 427 13.75 0.13 -22.16
CA LEU A 427 12.79 1.00 -21.47
C LEU A 427 13.41 2.36 -21.12
N SER A 428 12.62 3.43 -21.24
CA SER A 428 13.08 4.77 -20.86
C SER A 428 13.16 4.91 -19.33
N GLY A 429 14.11 5.72 -18.85
CA GLY A 429 14.36 5.91 -17.41
C GLY A 429 13.14 6.40 -16.61
N GLN A 430 12.15 7.02 -17.25
CA GLN A 430 10.90 7.42 -16.60
C GLN A 430 9.97 6.23 -16.30
N HIS A 431 9.87 5.23 -17.19
CA HIS A 431 9.09 4.01 -16.91
C HIS A 431 9.73 3.20 -15.78
N LEU A 432 11.06 3.13 -15.75
CA LEU A 432 11.81 2.40 -14.72
C LEU A 432 11.70 3.04 -13.32
N GLN A 433 11.51 4.37 -13.24
CA GLN A 433 11.26 5.07 -11.98
C GLN A 433 9.85 4.80 -11.40
N GLN A 434 8.87 4.44 -12.23
CA GLN A 434 7.49 4.19 -11.78
C GLN A 434 7.28 2.80 -11.17
N LEU A 435 8.17 1.83 -11.45
CA LEU A 435 8.01 0.43 -11.03
C LEU A 435 8.38 0.17 -9.55
N GLY A 436 9.19 1.05 -8.94
CA GLY A 436 9.63 0.94 -7.55
C GLY A 436 10.73 -0.11 -7.30
N PHE A 437 11.77 0.27 -6.56
CA PHE A 437 12.93 -0.60 -6.32
C PHE A 437 12.69 -1.52 -5.12
N GLN A 438 12.39 -2.79 -5.41
CA GLN A 438 12.38 -3.84 -4.40
C GLN A 438 13.80 -4.40 -4.20
N PRO A 439 14.21 -4.75 -2.96
CA PRO A 439 15.54 -5.34 -2.71
C PRO A 439 15.80 -6.62 -3.52
N SER A 440 14.75 -7.39 -3.80
CA SER A 440 14.80 -8.64 -4.57
C SER A 440 15.31 -8.48 -6.00
N ALA A 441 15.27 -7.27 -6.58
CA ALA A 441 15.73 -7.00 -7.94
C ALA A 441 17.23 -7.27 -8.13
N PHE A 442 18.03 -7.29 -7.06
CA PHE A 442 19.45 -7.61 -7.11
C PHE A 442 19.79 -9.05 -6.70
N ASN A 443 18.84 -9.89 -6.29
CA ASN A 443 19.13 -11.22 -5.72
C ASN A 443 19.98 -12.11 -6.64
N GLU A 444 19.65 -12.17 -7.94
CA GLU A 444 20.40 -12.97 -8.91
C GLU A 444 21.85 -12.46 -9.08
N PHE A 445 22.02 -11.14 -9.09
CA PHE A 445 23.33 -10.50 -9.15
C PHE A 445 24.14 -10.77 -7.88
N ASP A 446 23.57 -10.53 -6.71
CA ASP A 446 24.24 -10.74 -5.43
C ASP A 446 24.64 -12.22 -5.26
N ASN A 447 23.77 -13.17 -5.61
CA ASN A 447 24.10 -14.60 -5.64
C ASN A 447 25.27 -14.92 -6.60
N LYS A 448 25.31 -14.30 -7.78
CA LYS A 448 26.41 -14.47 -8.75
C LYS A 448 27.74 -13.88 -8.24
N ILE A 449 27.68 -12.76 -7.52
CA ILE A 449 28.84 -12.17 -6.83
C ILE A 449 29.32 -13.07 -5.69
N HIS A 450 28.41 -13.60 -4.87
CA HIS A 450 28.75 -14.56 -3.80
C HIS A 450 29.40 -15.82 -4.38
N SER A 451 28.86 -16.37 -5.46
CA SER A 451 29.44 -17.52 -6.19
C SER A 451 30.86 -17.24 -6.66
N LEU A 452 31.08 -16.08 -7.29
CA LEU A 452 32.41 -15.67 -7.76
C LEU A 452 33.40 -15.51 -6.61
N LEU A 453 33.04 -14.79 -5.54
CA LEU A 453 33.92 -14.58 -4.39
C LEU A 453 34.23 -15.90 -3.68
N SER A 454 33.21 -16.71 -3.41
CA SER A 454 33.33 -18.01 -2.75
C SER A 454 34.20 -19.00 -3.53
N THR A 455 34.19 -18.94 -4.86
CA THR A 455 35.10 -19.73 -5.72
C THR A 455 36.57 -19.45 -5.42
N HIS A 456 36.94 -18.19 -5.14
CA HIS A 456 38.31 -17.79 -4.82
C HIS A 456 38.66 -18.06 -3.34
N LEU A 457 37.68 -18.06 -2.44
CA LEU A 457 37.84 -18.40 -1.02
C LEU A 457 38.01 -19.92 -0.79
N LEU A 458 37.31 -20.74 -1.59
CA LEU A 458 37.25 -22.20 -1.42
C LEU A 458 38.63 -22.88 -1.45
N GLU A 459 39.54 -22.44 -2.33
CA GLU A 459 40.91 -22.99 -2.40
C GLU A 459 41.60 -22.90 -1.03
N ALA A 460 41.57 -21.72 -0.40
CA ALA A 460 42.21 -21.48 0.89
C ALA A 460 41.64 -22.34 2.03
N PHE A 461 40.31 -22.50 2.10
CA PHE A 461 39.68 -23.29 3.15
C PHE A 461 39.86 -24.81 2.96
N VAL A 462 39.81 -25.31 1.72
CA VAL A 462 40.09 -26.73 1.40
C VAL A 462 41.58 -27.08 1.61
N GLU A 463 42.50 -26.13 1.42
CA GLU A 463 43.92 -26.27 1.75
C GLU A 463 44.21 -26.25 3.26
N ALA A 464 43.43 -25.46 4.01
CA ALA A 464 43.50 -25.43 5.47
C ALA A 464 42.97 -26.72 6.12
N GLY A 465 42.00 -27.36 5.48
CA GLY A 465 41.20 -28.44 6.08
C GLY A 465 39.99 -27.92 6.87
N ASP A 466 39.54 -26.70 6.58
CA ASP A 466 38.39 -26.06 7.22
C ASP A 466 37.09 -26.51 6.55
N VAL A 467 36.49 -27.53 7.15
CA VAL A 467 35.31 -28.22 6.61
C VAL A 467 34.06 -27.34 6.68
N ILE A 468 33.95 -26.45 7.67
CA ILE A 468 32.77 -25.58 7.83
C ILE A 468 32.82 -24.46 6.79
N ARG A 469 33.95 -23.75 6.67
CA ARG A 469 34.05 -22.60 5.77
C ARG A 469 34.13 -23.01 4.30
N SER A 470 34.67 -24.20 4.01
CA SER A 470 34.54 -24.83 2.68
C SER A 470 33.06 -25.13 2.35
N PHE A 471 32.28 -25.58 3.33
CA PHE A 471 30.85 -25.84 3.14
C PHE A 471 30.03 -24.57 2.93
N GLU A 472 30.35 -23.49 3.66
CA GLU A 472 29.78 -22.15 3.45
C GLU A 472 30.09 -21.62 2.05
N CYS A 473 31.31 -21.81 1.53
CA CYS A 473 31.65 -21.48 0.13
C CYS A 473 30.71 -22.18 -0.86
N PHE A 474 30.45 -23.49 -0.69
CA PHE A 474 29.55 -24.22 -1.57
C PHE A 474 28.09 -23.77 -1.45
N ALA A 475 27.62 -23.43 -0.25
CA ALA A 475 26.27 -22.89 -0.04
C ALA A 475 26.07 -21.53 -0.71
N HIS A 476 27.12 -20.72 -0.80
CA HIS A 476 27.16 -19.49 -1.62
C HIS A 476 27.49 -19.75 -3.10
N GLY A 477 27.38 -20.99 -3.57
CA GLY A 477 27.50 -21.34 -4.99
C GLY A 477 28.93 -21.33 -5.55
N ALA A 478 29.97 -21.56 -4.73
CA ALA A 478 31.35 -21.68 -5.22
C ALA A 478 31.50 -22.77 -6.30
N ARG A 479 32.28 -22.46 -7.34
CA ARG A 479 32.72 -23.42 -8.35
C ARG A 479 33.91 -24.24 -7.85
N PHE A 480 34.02 -25.48 -8.28
CA PHE A 480 35.04 -26.41 -7.78
C PHE A 480 35.45 -27.46 -8.80
N THR A 481 36.70 -27.91 -8.68
CA THR A 481 37.22 -29.05 -9.44
C THR A 481 36.93 -30.38 -8.70
N PRO A 482 36.87 -31.52 -9.42
CA PRO A 482 36.77 -32.84 -8.79
C PRO A 482 37.88 -33.13 -7.78
N ALA A 483 39.08 -32.55 -7.98
CA ALA A 483 40.20 -32.67 -7.04
C ALA A 483 39.96 -31.91 -5.73
N GLN A 484 39.36 -30.71 -5.79
CA GLN A 484 38.95 -29.97 -4.59
C GLN A 484 37.80 -30.67 -3.87
N LEU A 485 36.82 -31.22 -4.60
CA LEU A 485 35.73 -32.02 -4.01
C LEU A 485 36.28 -33.26 -3.28
N ALA A 486 37.17 -34.03 -3.92
CA ALA A 486 37.79 -35.21 -3.31
C ALA A 486 38.57 -34.84 -2.03
N LYS A 487 39.44 -33.82 -2.10
CA LYS A 487 40.21 -33.31 -0.95
C LYS A 487 39.31 -32.80 0.18
N PHE A 488 38.19 -32.14 -0.15
CA PHE A 488 37.19 -31.73 0.84
C PHE A 488 36.52 -32.94 1.52
N LEU A 489 36.12 -33.97 0.77
CA LEU A 489 35.51 -35.18 1.33
C LEU A 489 36.49 -35.97 2.22
N GLU A 490 37.76 -36.03 1.83
CA GLU A 490 38.84 -36.61 2.64
C GLU A 490 39.05 -35.87 3.98
N THR A 491 39.02 -34.53 3.99
CA THR A 491 39.16 -33.74 5.23
C THR A 491 37.87 -33.69 6.06
N ALA A 492 36.71 -33.79 5.42
CA ALA A 492 35.39 -33.80 6.07
C ALA A 492 35.14 -35.10 6.84
N GLY A 493 35.50 -36.26 6.31
CA GLY A 493 35.22 -37.56 6.93
C GLY A 493 35.61 -37.66 8.42
N PRO A 494 36.86 -37.33 8.82
CA PRO A 494 37.29 -37.37 10.21
C PRO A 494 36.62 -36.34 11.14
N GLN A 495 36.08 -35.25 10.58
CA GLN A 495 35.44 -34.17 11.34
C GLN A 495 33.91 -34.35 11.44
N MET A 496 33.29 -35.00 10.45
CA MET A 496 31.86 -35.23 10.34
C MET A 496 31.41 -36.62 10.86
N GLY A 497 31.66 -36.91 12.14
CA GLY A 497 30.97 -37.98 12.88
C GLY A 497 31.02 -39.38 12.26
N ASP A 498 29.94 -39.81 11.59
CA ASP A 498 29.82 -41.09 10.88
C ASP A 498 29.89 -40.85 9.35
N PRO A 499 31.03 -41.13 8.70
CA PRO A 499 31.22 -40.83 7.27
C PRO A 499 30.23 -41.53 6.36
N GLN A 500 29.74 -42.72 6.74
CA GLN A 500 28.80 -43.50 5.91
C GLN A 500 27.41 -42.86 5.82
N LYS A 501 27.10 -41.91 6.71
CA LYS A 501 25.84 -41.15 6.70
C LYS A 501 26.04 -39.69 6.28
N MET A 502 27.14 -39.08 6.69
CA MET A 502 27.39 -37.65 6.43
C MET A 502 27.79 -37.37 4.98
N VAL A 503 28.59 -38.23 4.34
CA VAL A 503 29.04 -37.99 2.95
C VAL A 503 27.86 -37.96 1.94
N PRO A 504 26.92 -38.92 1.93
CA PRO A 504 25.75 -38.85 1.05
C PRO A 504 24.88 -37.61 1.29
N MET A 505 24.67 -37.22 2.56
CA MET A 505 23.87 -36.03 2.92
C MET A 505 24.54 -34.74 2.45
N VAL A 506 25.88 -34.64 2.55
CA VAL A 506 26.67 -33.52 2.03
C VAL A 506 26.58 -33.48 0.51
N LEU A 507 26.83 -34.59 -0.19
CA LEU A 507 26.73 -34.68 -1.65
C LEU A 507 25.34 -34.28 -2.16
N ALA A 508 24.27 -34.78 -1.54
CA ALA A 508 22.90 -34.44 -1.89
C ALA A 508 22.56 -32.95 -1.66
N LYS A 509 23.08 -32.33 -0.59
CA LYS A 509 22.91 -30.87 -0.41
C LYS A 509 23.70 -30.10 -1.46
N LEU A 510 24.98 -30.44 -1.69
CA LEU A 510 25.80 -29.81 -2.74
C LEU A 510 25.14 -29.89 -4.12
N LEU A 511 24.50 -31.02 -4.44
CA LEU A 511 23.78 -31.23 -5.70
C LEU A 511 22.60 -30.27 -5.87
N ARG A 512 21.86 -29.97 -4.80
CA ARG A 512 20.79 -28.96 -4.83
C ARG A 512 21.35 -27.54 -5.01
N GLU A 513 22.47 -27.22 -4.35
CA GLU A 513 23.11 -25.90 -4.52
C GLU A 513 23.67 -25.71 -5.95
N THR A 514 24.35 -26.71 -6.52
CA THR A 514 24.85 -26.61 -7.92
C THR A 514 23.72 -26.58 -8.93
N ALA A 515 22.61 -27.30 -8.67
CA ALA A 515 21.43 -27.28 -9.51
C ALA A 515 20.66 -25.96 -9.48
N HIS A 516 20.54 -25.31 -8.31
CA HIS A 516 19.97 -23.97 -8.16
C HIS A 516 20.79 -22.91 -8.94
N HIS A 517 22.12 -23.00 -8.89
CA HIS A 517 23.02 -22.03 -9.54
C HIS A 517 23.40 -22.36 -11.00
N GLY A 518 22.92 -23.48 -11.56
CA GLY A 518 23.16 -23.85 -12.97
C GLY A 518 24.57 -24.38 -13.28
N HIS A 519 25.32 -24.84 -12.27
CA HIS A 519 26.71 -25.27 -12.44
C HIS A 519 26.78 -26.71 -12.98
N GLY A 520 26.65 -26.86 -14.30
CA GLY A 520 26.65 -28.16 -15.01
C GLY A 520 27.88 -29.06 -14.75
N PRO A 521 29.13 -28.59 -14.92
CA PRO A 521 30.33 -29.40 -14.68
C PRO A 521 30.43 -29.91 -13.23
N GLU A 522 30.14 -29.04 -12.27
CA GLU A 522 30.11 -29.34 -10.84
C GLU A 522 28.99 -30.33 -10.49
N THR A 523 27.81 -30.17 -11.09
CA THR A 523 26.68 -31.10 -10.94
C THR A 523 27.03 -32.49 -11.48
N ARG A 524 27.65 -32.58 -12.66
CA ARG A 524 28.14 -33.86 -13.20
C ARG A 524 29.20 -34.50 -12.31
N ALA A 525 30.13 -33.72 -11.75
CA ALA A 525 31.12 -34.24 -10.79
C ALA A 525 30.47 -34.79 -9.50
N LEU A 526 29.36 -34.20 -9.03
CA LEU A 526 28.58 -34.71 -7.89
C LEU A 526 27.78 -35.98 -8.22
N ILE A 527 27.21 -36.06 -9.42
CA ILE A 527 26.55 -37.28 -9.93
C ILE A 527 27.57 -38.43 -10.04
N GLU A 528 28.75 -38.18 -10.62
CA GLU A 528 29.85 -39.14 -10.70
C GLU A 528 30.40 -39.55 -9.33
N ALA A 529 30.35 -38.66 -8.33
CA ALA A 529 30.69 -38.94 -6.94
C ALA A 529 29.61 -39.73 -6.17
N GLY A 530 28.46 -40.04 -6.80
CA GLY A 530 27.38 -40.82 -6.19
C GLY A 530 26.46 -40.01 -5.27
N ALA A 531 26.22 -38.72 -5.58
CA ALA A 531 25.17 -37.95 -4.93
C ALA A 531 23.78 -38.58 -5.14
N ASP A 532 22.95 -38.60 -4.09
CA ASP A 532 21.54 -38.92 -4.23
C ASP A 532 20.80 -37.74 -4.89
N LEU A 533 20.10 -38.04 -5.98
CA LEU A 533 19.41 -37.06 -6.84
C LEU A 533 18.08 -36.61 -6.23
N ASP A 534 17.45 -37.49 -5.45
CA ASP A 534 16.05 -37.39 -5.05
C ASP A 534 15.88 -36.96 -3.59
N THR A 535 16.97 -36.90 -2.81
CA THR A 535 16.96 -36.28 -1.47
C THR A 535 16.54 -34.81 -1.58
N SER A 536 15.37 -34.50 -1.03
CA SER A 536 14.80 -33.16 -1.00
C SER A 536 15.37 -32.27 0.13
N ALA A 537 15.05 -30.98 0.07
CA ALA A 537 15.09 -30.10 1.25
C ALA A 537 13.84 -30.32 2.15
N GLY A 538 13.75 -29.58 3.26
CA GLY A 538 12.66 -29.71 4.25
C GLY A 538 11.28 -29.26 3.77
N ASP A 539 11.21 -28.70 2.57
CA ASP A 539 10.02 -28.30 1.82
C ASP A 539 9.65 -29.31 0.71
N GLY A 540 10.40 -30.41 0.56
CA GLY A 540 10.20 -31.41 -0.50
C GLY A 540 10.87 -31.09 -1.84
N ILE A 541 11.54 -29.95 -2.02
CA ILE A 541 12.14 -29.57 -3.31
C ILE A 541 13.42 -30.38 -3.58
N THR A 542 13.49 -31.03 -4.75
CA THR A 542 14.63 -31.84 -5.23
C THR A 542 15.62 -31.03 -6.07
N ALA A 543 16.82 -31.58 -6.35
CA ALA A 543 17.79 -30.92 -7.22
C ALA A 543 17.25 -30.65 -8.63
N LEU A 544 16.46 -31.59 -9.17
CA LEU A 544 15.79 -31.45 -10.47
C LEU A 544 14.83 -30.25 -10.48
N MET A 545 14.05 -30.05 -9.42
CA MET A 545 13.13 -28.90 -9.31
C MET A 545 13.88 -27.57 -9.23
N PHE A 546 14.98 -27.48 -8.48
CA PHE A 546 15.81 -26.27 -8.45
C PHE A 546 16.38 -25.93 -9.84
N ALA A 547 16.87 -26.92 -10.58
CA ALA A 547 17.34 -26.73 -11.96
C ALA A 547 16.21 -26.25 -12.90
N ILE A 548 14.99 -26.78 -12.74
CA ILE A 548 13.82 -26.38 -13.53
C ILE A 548 13.40 -24.94 -13.20
N MET A 549 13.37 -24.57 -11.92
CA MET A 549 12.99 -23.23 -11.45
C MET A 549 13.97 -22.15 -11.95
N GLY A 550 15.27 -22.47 -12.04
CA GLY A 550 16.29 -21.62 -12.66
C GLY A 550 16.38 -21.72 -14.19
N ALA A 551 15.52 -22.53 -14.84
CA ALA A 551 15.53 -22.83 -16.28
C ALA A 551 16.87 -23.41 -16.83
N HIS A 552 17.66 -24.05 -15.95
CA HIS A 552 19.02 -24.55 -16.22
C HIS A 552 19.00 -25.83 -17.07
N THR A 553 18.71 -25.67 -18.36
CA THR A 553 18.36 -26.77 -19.28
C THR A 553 19.46 -27.85 -19.41
N GLU A 554 20.75 -27.48 -19.35
CA GLU A 554 21.86 -28.45 -19.32
C GLU A 554 21.80 -29.33 -18.05
N VAL A 555 21.62 -28.70 -16.88
CA VAL A 555 21.55 -29.40 -15.59
C VAL A 555 20.30 -30.27 -15.47
N VAL A 556 19.15 -29.79 -15.96
CA VAL A 556 17.93 -30.61 -16.08
C VAL A 556 18.21 -31.84 -16.93
N CYS A 557 18.87 -31.67 -18.09
CA CYS A 557 19.22 -32.81 -18.94
C CYS A 557 20.17 -33.78 -18.22
N ASP A 558 21.23 -33.31 -17.55
CA ASP A 558 22.18 -34.17 -16.83
C ASP A 558 21.48 -34.97 -15.71
N LEU A 559 20.63 -34.34 -14.90
CA LEU A 559 19.85 -35.00 -13.83
C LEU A 559 18.82 -36.00 -14.39
N VAL A 560 18.15 -35.67 -15.50
CA VAL A 560 17.20 -36.57 -16.16
C VAL A 560 17.90 -37.78 -16.78
N HIS A 561 19.07 -37.61 -17.41
CA HIS A 561 19.87 -38.75 -17.90
C HIS A 561 20.41 -39.61 -16.75
N ALA A 562 20.73 -39.01 -15.60
CA ALA A 562 21.10 -39.71 -14.37
C ALA A 562 19.92 -40.42 -13.68
N ARG A 563 18.67 -40.22 -14.16
CA ARG A 563 17.41 -40.80 -13.67
C ARG A 563 16.89 -40.26 -12.33
N ALA A 564 17.03 -38.95 -12.09
CA ALA A 564 16.29 -38.27 -11.02
C ALA A 564 14.76 -38.44 -11.19
N ASP A 565 14.00 -38.45 -10.08
CA ASP A 565 12.55 -38.66 -10.10
C ASP A 565 11.78 -37.48 -10.70
N VAL A 566 11.34 -37.66 -11.95
CA VAL A 566 10.50 -36.71 -12.69
C VAL A 566 9.05 -36.61 -12.18
N GLN A 567 8.64 -37.46 -11.24
CA GLN A 567 7.31 -37.46 -10.60
C GLN A 567 7.34 -36.97 -9.14
N ALA A 568 8.51 -36.59 -8.60
CA ALA A 568 8.66 -36.16 -7.21
C ALA A 568 7.65 -35.04 -6.85
N VAL A 569 7.15 -35.05 -5.63
CA VAL A 569 6.15 -34.08 -5.14
C VAL A 569 6.75 -33.24 -4.02
N ALA A 570 6.83 -31.93 -4.24
CA ALA A 570 7.29 -30.95 -3.27
C ALA A 570 6.15 -30.11 -2.70
N ASN A 571 6.46 -29.39 -1.63
CA ASN A 571 5.71 -28.32 -0.97
C ASN A 571 4.27 -28.66 -0.55
N VAL A 572 3.64 -27.74 0.19
CA VAL A 572 2.23 -27.87 0.61
C VAL A 572 1.30 -27.80 -0.61
N ASP A 573 1.73 -27.11 -1.66
CA ASP A 573 1.02 -26.97 -2.92
C ASP A 573 1.11 -28.21 -3.83
N GLY A 574 1.92 -29.22 -3.50
CA GLY A 574 1.99 -30.48 -4.24
C GLY A 574 2.58 -30.35 -5.65
N MET A 575 3.60 -29.51 -5.82
CA MET A 575 4.20 -29.25 -7.14
C MET A 575 5.15 -30.38 -7.58
N THR A 576 5.12 -30.71 -8.87
CA THR A 576 6.00 -31.70 -9.52
C THR A 576 6.98 -31.03 -10.50
N PRO A 577 8.04 -31.72 -10.95
CA PRO A 577 8.95 -31.21 -11.97
C PRO A 577 8.23 -30.69 -13.23
N LEU A 578 7.20 -31.41 -13.70
CA LEU A 578 6.43 -31.01 -14.88
C LEU A 578 5.51 -29.81 -14.62
N LEU A 579 4.97 -29.65 -13.41
CA LEU A 579 4.22 -28.45 -13.03
C LEU A 579 5.14 -27.22 -12.96
N HIS A 580 6.33 -27.34 -12.36
CA HIS A 580 7.33 -26.27 -12.38
C HIS A 580 7.79 -25.92 -13.82
N ALA A 581 8.00 -26.92 -14.69
CA ALA A 581 8.38 -26.70 -16.08
C ALA A 581 7.26 -26.03 -16.91
N ALA A 582 6.00 -26.36 -16.64
CA ALA A 582 4.85 -25.69 -17.23
C ALA A 582 4.71 -24.22 -16.77
N VAL A 583 5.18 -23.89 -15.57
CA VAL A 583 5.26 -22.51 -15.06
C VAL A 583 6.41 -21.72 -15.70
N THR A 584 7.60 -22.33 -15.90
CA THR A 584 8.74 -21.65 -16.54
C THR A 584 8.64 -21.57 -18.05
N GLY A 585 7.87 -22.45 -18.69
CA GLY A 585 7.58 -22.41 -20.14
C GLY A 585 8.72 -22.90 -21.04
N SER A 586 9.85 -23.32 -20.46
CA SER A 586 11.00 -23.82 -21.24
C SER A 586 10.63 -25.10 -21.98
N SER A 587 10.54 -24.98 -23.30
CA SER A 587 10.13 -26.05 -24.21
C SER A 587 11.08 -27.24 -24.18
N ASP A 588 12.38 -27.00 -24.00
CA ASP A 588 13.39 -28.04 -23.92
C ASP A 588 13.32 -28.82 -22.60
N ILE A 589 13.06 -28.13 -21.49
CA ILE A 589 12.84 -28.75 -20.17
C ILE A 589 11.55 -29.56 -20.15
N LEU A 590 10.45 -29.02 -20.68
CA LEU A 590 9.19 -29.75 -20.87
C LEU A 590 9.42 -31.01 -21.73
N SER A 591 10.11 -30.88 -22.85
CA SER A 591 10.46 -32.00 -23.73
C SER A 591 11.30 -33.06 -23.02
N ALA A 592 12.33 -32.68 -22.27
CA ALA A 592 13.17 -33.61 -21.53
C ALA A 592 12.38 -34.41 -20.48
N LEU A 593 11.55 -33.75 -19.68
CA LEU A 593 10.70 -34.39 -18.67
C LEU A 593 9.64 -35.31 -19.29
N LEU A 594 8.99 -34.86 -20.37
CA LEU A 594 7.96 -35.64 -21.06
C LEU A 594 8.55 -36.86 -21.80
N GLN A 595 9.78 -36.77 -22.32
CA GLN A 595 10.52 -37.92 -22.86
C GLN A 595 10.99 -38.90 -21.78
N ALA A 596 11.31 -38.40 -20.58
CA ALA A 596 11.62 -39.20 -19.40
C ALA A 596 10.37 -39.83 -18.73
N GLY A 597 9.16 -39.52 -19.21
CA GLY A 597 7.92 -40.14 -18.75
C GLY A 597 7.19 -39.38 -17.64
N ALA A 598 7.48 -38.10 -17.42
CA ALA A 598 6.71 -37.25 -16.50
C ALA A 598 5.21 -37.24 -16.85
N SER A 599 4.34 -37.37 -15.86
CA SER A 599 2.91 -37.57 -16.08
C SER A 599 2.17 -36.26 -16.36
N THR A 600 1.53 -36.16 -17.53
CA THR A 600 0.71 -34.99 -17.92
C THR A 600 -0.60 -34.86 -17.14
N ALA A 601 -1.00 -35.89 -16.39
CA ALA A 601 -2.23 -35.95 -15.60
C ALA A 601 -2.05 -35.60 -14.12
N VAL A 602 -0.88 -35.10 -13.71
CA VAL A 602 -0.65 -34.60 -12.33
C VAL A 602 -1.44 -33.31 -12.08
N THR A 603 -1.81 -33.10 -10.82
CA THR A 603 -2.46 -31.87 -10.33
C THR A 603 -1.79 -31.40 -9.07
N ASN A 604 -1.60 -30.09 -8.93
CA ASN A 604 -1.22 -29.48 -7.66
C ASN A 604 -2.40 -29.51 -6.64
N ALA A 605 -2.19 -29.05 -5.41
CA ALA A 605 -3.21 -29.04 -4.34
C ALA A 605 -4.45 -28.18 -4.66
N ALA A 606 -4.35 -27.23 -5.60
CA ALA A 606 -5.47 -26.44 -6.11
C ALA A 606 -6.19 -27.09 -7.31
N GLY A 607 -5.83 -28.32 -7.68
CA GLY A 607 -6.39 -29.06 -8.81
C GLY A 607 -5.82 -28.69 -10.19
N LEU A 608 -4.74 -27.88 -10.23
CA LEU A 608 -4.22 -27.33 -11.48
C LEU A 608 -3.24 -28.30 -12.15
N THR A 609 -3.49 -28.60 -13.43
CA THR A 609 -2.67 -29.46 -14.30
C THR A 609 -1.51 -28.68 -14.94
N PRO A 610 -0.51 -29.34 -15.54
CA PRO A 610 0.52 -28.68 -16.36
C PRO A 610 -0.08 -27.83 -17.50
N VAL A 611 -1.23 -28.22 -18.06
CA VAL A 611 -1.91 -27.41 -19.09
C VAL A 611 -2.47 -26.12 -18.51
N LEU A 612 -3.10 -26.18 -17.33
CA LEU A 612 -3.61 -25.00 -16.63
C LEU A 612 -2.47 -24.07 -16.16
N MET A 613 -1.33 -24.62 -15.73
CA MET A 613 -0.11 -23.85 -15.40
C MET A 613 0.47 -23.13 -16.64
N ALA A 614 0.58 -23.82 -17.78
CA ALA A 614 1.06 -23.21 -19.02
C ALA A 614 0.07 -22.17 -19.57
N ALA A 615 -1.23 -22.36 -19.36
CA ALA A 615 -2.28 -21.39 -19.70
C ALA A 615 -2.24 -20.13 -18.81
N ASP A 616 -2.06 -20.29 -17.49
CA ASP A 616 -1.89 -19.17 -16.53
C ASP A 616 -0.74 -18.24 -16.94
N ARG A 617 0.35 -18.81 -17.46
CA ARG A 617 1.55 -18.06 -17.89
C ARG A 617 1.59 -17.71 -19.39
N GLY A 618 0.58 -18.08 -20.16
CA GLY A 618 0.49 -17.76 -21.59
C GLY A 618 1.49 -18.49 -22.48
N HIS A 619 2.10 -19.59 -22.00
CA HIS A 619 3.18 -20.32 -22.67
C HIS A 619 2.67 -21.16 -23.85
N ALA A 620 2.31 -20.50 -24.95
CA ALA A 620 1.78 -21.12 -26.16
C ALA A 620 2.63 -22.30 -26.70
N PRO A 621 3.99 -22.27 -26.70
CA PRO A 621 4.80 -23.42 -27.10
C PRO A 621 4.66 -24.62 -26.13
N ALA A 622 4.57 -24.37 -24.82
CA ALA A 622 4.38 -25.41 -23.82
C ALA A 622 3.03 -26.10 -23.98
N LEU A 623 1.95 -25.34 -24.25
CA LEU A 623 0.62 -25.89 -24.55
C LEU A 623 0.64 -26.79 -25.79
N ALA A 624 1.37 -26.40 -26.85
CA ALA A 624 1.53 -27.21 -28.05
C ALA A 624 2.31 -28.53 -27.79
N LEU A 625 3.35 -28.50 -26.96
CA LEU A 625 4.13 -29.69 -26.57
C LEU A 625 3.34 -30.63 -25.65
N LEU A 626 2.64 -30.09 -24.64
CA LEU A 626 1.77 -30.87 -23.75
C LEU A 626 0.68 -31.60 -24.55
N SER A 627 0.10 -30.96 -25.57
CA SER A 627 -0.88 -31.58 -26.47
C SER A 627 -0.27 -32.75 -27.28
N GLN A 628 0.95 -32.60 -27.81
CA GLN A 628 1.66 -33.70 -28.50
C GLN A 628 1.89 -34.91 -27.59
N HIS A 629 2.15 -34.67 -26.30
CA HIS A 629 2.28 -35.71 -25.27
C HIS A 629 0.95 -36.11 -24.61
N ARG A 630 -0.18 -35.84 -25.27
CA ARG A 630 -1.55 -36.24 -24.86
C ARG A 630 -1.99 -35.74 -23.48
N ALA A 631 -1.53 -34.56 -23.06
CA ALA A 631 -2.16 -33.86 -21.94
C ALA A 631 -3.63 -33.53 -22.25
N ASP A 632 -4.48 -33.50 -21.22
CA ASP A 632 -5.88 -33.12 -21.40
C ASP A 632 -6.02 -31.59 -21.56
N MET A 633 -6.27 -31.15 -22.79
CA MET A 633 -6.47 -29.74 -23.13
C MET A 633 -7.83 -29.18 -22.69
N HIS A 634 -8.70 -30.03 -22.13
CA HIS A 634 -10.01 -29.65 -21.59
C HIS A 634 -10.07 -29.75 -20.06
N ALA A 635 -8.96 -30.08 -19.40
CA ALA A 635 -8.88 -30.16 -17.94
C ALA A 635 -9.27 -28.83 -17.26
N THR A 636 -10.16 -28.90 -16.28
CA THR A 636 -10.70 -27.71 -15.59
C THR A 636 -10.16 -27.55 -14.19
N ASP A 637 -10.05 -26.30 -13.73
CA ASP A 637 -9.73 -25.99 -12.33
C ASP A 637 -10.92 -26.20 -11.37
N THR A 638 -10.74 -25.85 -10.10
CA THR A 638 -11.77 -25.89 -9.04
C THR A 638 -12.94 -24.91 -9.25
N ARG A 639 -12.86 -24.00 -10.23
CA ARG A 639 -13.97 -23.15 -10.70
C ARG A 639 -14.56 -23.63 -12.02
N LEU A 640 -14.24 -24.84 -12.48
CA LEU A 640 -14.63 -25.39 -13.79
C LEU A 640 -14.07 -24.62 -15.00
N ARG A 641 -13.09 -23.70 -14.80
CA ARG A 641 -12.49 -22.92 -15.88
C ARG A 641 -11.57 -23.81 -16.72
N THR A 642 -11.75 -23.78 -18.03
CA THR A 642 -10.88 -24.48 -18.98
C THR A 642 -9.56 -23.72 -19.17
N PRO A 643 -8.53 -24.31 -19.81
CA PRO A 643 -7.32 -23.57 -20.19
C PRO A 643 -7.64 -22.40 -21.12
N LEU A 644 -8.68 -22.51 -21.96
CA LEU A 644 -9.16 -21.42 -22.82
C LEU A 644 -9.79 -20.29 -22.00
N THR A 645 -10.62 -20.61 -20.99
CA THR A 645 -11.20 -19.64 -20.06
C THR A 645 -10.10 -18.92 -19.24
N VAL A 646 -9.06 -19.64 -18.83
CA VAL A 646 -7.90 -19.08 -18.09
C VAL A 646 -7.10 -18.09 -18.97
N VAL A 647 -6.68 -18.47 -20.18
CA VAL A 647 -5.99 -17.51 -21.07
C VAL A 647 -6.89 -16.33 -21.42
N ALA A 648 -8.20 -16.56 -21.55
CA ALA A 648 -9.17 -15.55 -21.94
C ALA A 648 -9.31 -14.40 -20.92
N GLY A 649 -9.32 -14.72 -19.63
CA GLY A 649 -9.33 -13.70 -18.57
C GLY A 649 -7.99 -13.00 -18.36
N LEU A 650 -6.87 -13.67 -18.68
CA LEU A 650 -5.53 -13.13 -18.47
C LEU A 650 -5.01 -12.29 -19.65
N GLY A 651 -5.50 -12.51 -20.87
CA GLY A 651 -5.12 -11.75 -22.07
C GLY A 651 -4.07 -12.42 -22.97
N HIS A 652 -3.75 -13.69 -22.74
CA HIS A 652 -2.73 -14.44 -23.49
C HIS A 652 -3.19 -14.87 -24.90
N ALA A 653 -3.30 -13.91 -25.82
CA ALA A 653 -3.91 -14.10 -27.14
C ALA A 653 -3.30 -15.25 -27.98
N GLU A 654 -1.96 -15.39 -28.02
CA GLU A 654 -1.33 -16.47 -28.79
C GLU A 654 -1.52 -17.86 -28.15
N ALA A 655 -1.64 -17.93 -26.82
CA ALA A 655 -2.03 -19.17 -26.14
C ALA A 655 -3.50 -19.53 -26.44
N ALA A 656 -4.39 -18.54 -26.53
CA ALA A 656 -5.76 -18.74 -27.00
C ALA A 656 -5.81 -19.24 -28.46
N ARG A 657 -5.02 -18.66 -29.37
CA ARG A 657 -4.91 -19.15 -30.77
C ARG A 657 -4.46 -20.61 -30.84
N VAL A 658 -3.48 -21.01 -30.04
CA VAL A 658 -3.02 -22.41 -29.96
C VAL A 658 -4.14 -23.31 -29.43
N LEU A 659 -4.80 -22.95 -28.33
CA LEU A 659 -5.88 -23.76 -27.75
C LEU A 659 -7.08 -23.92 -28.71
N ILE A 660 -7.47 -22.85 -29.41
CA ILE A 660 -8.52 -22.89 -30.44
C ILE A 660 -8.09 -23.76 -31.64
N GLY A 661 -6.83 -23.66 -32.08
CA GLY A 661 -6.25 -24.54 -33.10
C GLY A 661 -6.25 -26.03 -32.69
N LEU A 662 -6.11 -26.31 -31.40
CA LEU A 662 -6.23 -27.63 -30.78
C LEU A 662 -7.69 -28.05 -30.50
N ARG A 663 -8.68 -27.25 -30.94
CA ARG A 663 -10.13 -27.47 -30.76
C ARG A 663 -10.63 -27.39 -29.30
N ALA A 664 -10.07 -26.48 -28.51
CA ALA A 664 -10.72 -26.06 -27.27
C ALA A 664 -12.14 -25.54 -27.53
N ASP A 665 -13.06 -25.85 -26.62
CA ASP A 665 -14.47 -25.47 -26.69
C ASP A 665 -14.66 -24.04 -26.19
N THR A 666 -15.11 -23.14 -27.06
CA THR A 666 -15.35 -21.71 -26.74
C THR A 666 -16.56 -21.50 -25.83
N GLU A 667 -17.55 -22.41 -25.89
CA GLU A 667 -18.83 -22.28 -25.17
C GLU A 667 -18.81 -23.00 -23.82
N ARG A 668 -17.65 -23.55 -23.42
CA ARG A 668 -17.51 -24.22 -22.14
C ARG A 668 -17.56 -23.22 -20.99
N ARG A 669 -18.65 -23.30 -20.24
CA ARG A 669 -18.94 -22.47 -19.06
C ARG A 669 -18.16 -22.91 -17.83
N ASP A 670 -17.80 -21.94 -16.99
CA ASP A 670 -17.26 -22.14 -15.65
C ASP A 670 -18.37 -22.13 -14.57
N MET A 671 -18.01 -22.06 -13.27
CA MET A 671 -18.99 -22.03 -12.17
C MET A 671 -19.88 -20.78 -12.15
N ASP A 672 -19.37 -19.63 -12.61
CA ASP A 672 -20.14 -18.37 -12.69
C ASP A 672 -20.98 -18.33 -13.99
N GLY A 673 -20.86 -19.37 -14.82
CA GLY A 673 -21.59 -19.57 -16.06
C GLY A 673 -20.96 -18.88 -17.26
N ASP A 674 -19.78 -18.28 -17.08
CA ASP A 674 -19.10 -17.48 -18.09
C ASP A 674 -18.43 -18.37 -19.15
N THR A 675 -18.58 -18.00 -20.41
CA THR A 675 -17.79 -18.57 -21.51
C THR A 675 -16.44 -17.85 -21.59
N ALA A 676 -15.53 -18.35 -22.44
CA ALA A 676 -14.28 -17.63 -22.70
C ALA A 676 -14.54 -16.18 -23.19
N LEU A 677 -15.63 -15.95 -23.93
CA LEU A 677 -15.98 -14.63 -24.48
C LEU A 677 -16.55 -13.69 -23.43
N THR A 678 -17.48 -14.14 -22.57
CA THR A 678 -18.05 -13.27 -21.52
C THR A 678 -17.01 -12.94 -20.45
N PHE A 679 -16.15 -13.90 -20.06
CA PHE A 679 -15.05 -13.69 -19.12
C PHE A 679 -13.99 -12.71 -19.65
N ALA A 680 -13.58 -12.86 -20.92
CA ALA A 680 -12.68 -11.91 -21.59
C ALA A 680 -13.30 -10.50 -21.68
N ALA A 681 -14.60 -10.41 -21.93
CA ALA A 681 -15.30 -9.14 -22.07
C ALA A 681 -15.47 -8.42 -20.72
N ALA A 682 -15.75 -9.13 -19.63
CA ALA A 682 -15.78 -8.58 -18.27
C ALA A 682 -14.40 -8.05 -17.82
N LEU A 683 -13.32 -8.70 -18.26
CA LEU A 683 -11.93 -8.37 -17.89
C LEU A 683 -11.19 -7.48 -18.92
N GLY A 684 -11.92 -6.96 -19.92
CA GLY A 684 -11.43 -5.96 -20.88
C GLY A 684 -10.40 -6.46 -21.90
N LYS A 685 -10.38 -7.76 -22.22
CA LYS A 685 -9.35 -8.38 -23.08
C LYS A 685 -9.68 -8.29 -24.57
N ASP A 686 -9.65 -7.08 -25.10
CA ASP A 686 -9.93 -6.70 -26.50
C ASP A 686 -9.30 -7.64 -27.55
N THR A 687 -8.00 -7.89 -27.46
CA THR A 687 -7.23 -8.74 -28.38
C THR A 687 -7.63 -10.21 -28.32
N ILE A 688 -8.16 -10.68 -27.19
CA ILE A 688 -8.73 -12.02 -27.05
C ILE A 688 -10.17 -12.08 -27.53
N VAL A 689 -10.95 -11.02 -27.32
CA VAL A 689 -12.31 -10.92 -27.85
C VAL A 689 -12.28 -11.07 -29.37
N ASP A 690 -11.33 -10.42 -30.08
CA ASP A 690 -11.13 -10.67 -31.52
C ASP A 690 -10.78 -12.13 -31.83
N VAL A 691 -9.85 -12.75 -31.10
CA VAL A 691 -9.46 -14.17 -31.30
C VAL A 691 -10.63 -15.13 -31.13
N LEU A 692 -11.53 -14.86 -30.18
CA LEU A 692 -12.73 -15.66 -29.91
C LEU A 692 -13.83 -15.41 -30.95
N LEU A 693 -14.00 -14.17 -31.40
CA LEU A 693 -14.94 -13.80 -32.47
C LEU A 693 -14.51 -14.38 -33.83
N ASP A 694 -13.23 -14.34 -34.17
CA ASP A 694 -12.64 -15.03 -35.34
C ASP A 694 -12.90 -16.55 -35.27
N ALA A 695 -12.81 -17.13 -34.07
CA ALA A 695 -13.11 -18.53 -33.80
C ALA A 695 -14.62 -18.88 -33.81
N ARG A 696 -15.50 -17.87 -33.93
CA ARG A 696 -16.97 -17.96 -33.90
C ARG A 696 -17.57 -18.35 -32.55
N ALA A 697 -17.00 -17.88 -31.45
CA ALA A 697 -17.61 -17.99 -30.14
C ALA A 697 -19.02 -17.34 -30.09
N GLU A 698 -19.93 -17.86 -29.26
CA GLU A 698 -21.31 -17.40 -29.24
C GLU A 698 -21.45 -16.01 -28.58
N ILE A 699 -21.58 -14.97 -29.42
CA ILE A 699 -21.76 -13.57 -29.01
C ILE A 699 -23.00 -13.38 -28.12
N ALA A 700 -24.01 -14.24 -28.32
CA ALA A 700 -25.27 -14.28 -27.58
C ALA A 700 -25.18 -15.01 -26.21
N ALA A 701 -24.01 -15.54 -25.84
CA ALA A 701 -23.86 -16.28 -24.60
C ALA A 701 -24.14 -15.39 -23.37
N LEU A 702 -25.07 -15.85 -22.54
CA LEU A 702 -25.42 -15.25 -21.24
C LEU A 702 -24.89 -16.10 -20.10
N ASN A 703 -24.25 -15.52 -19.09
CA ASN A 703 -23.77 -16.23 -17.90
C ASN A 703 -24.88 -16.51 -16.87
N ASN A 704 -24.56 -16.95 -15.65
CA ASN A 704 -25.58 -17.33 -14.65
C ASN A 704 -26.42 -16.13 -14.15
N ASP A 705 -25.90 -14.91 -14.24
CA ASP A 705 -26.64 -13.66 -13.99
C ASP A 705 -27.49 -13.21 -15.19
N ASN A 706 -27.57 -14.03 -16.25
CA ASN A 706 -28.09 -13.69 -17.59
C ASN A 706 -27.33 -12.54 -18.30
N LYS A 707 -26.11 -12.21 -17.89
CA LYS A 707 -25.35 -11.09 -18.47
C LYS A 707 -24.64 -11.52 -19.76
N SER A 708 -24.80 -10.73 -20.82
CA SER A 708 -24.10 -10.90 -22.10
C SER A 708 -22.70 -10.27 -22.08
N ALA A 709 -21.83 -10.67 -23.01
CA ALA A 709 -20.50 -10.07 -23.17
C ALA A 709 -20.55 -8.54 -23.41
N LEU A 710 -21.59 -8.04 -24.11
CA LEU A 710 -21.80 -6.62 -24.33
C LEU A 710 -22.17 -5.88 -23.04
N LEU A 711 -23.03 -6.46 -22.20
CA LEU A 711 -23.40 -5.87 -20.90
C LEU A 711 -22.22 -5.85 -19.93
N LEU A 712 -21.47 -6.94 -19.83
CA LEU A 712 -20.29 -7.05 -18.96
C LEU A 712 -19.21 -6.03 -19.35
N SER A 713 -18.91 -5.91 -20.65
CA SER A 713 -17.95 -4.92 -21.14
C SER A 713 -18.44 -3.48 -21.02
N SER A 714 -19.75 -3.23 -21.15
CA SER A 714 -20.34 -1.90 -20.96
C SER A 714 -20.31 -1.45 -19.50
N ALA A 715 -20.58 -2.34 -18.55
CA ALA A 715 -20.46 -2.08 -17.11
C ALA A 715 -19.00 -1.89 -16.68
N GLY A 716 -18.06 -2.63 -17.29
CA GLY A 716 -16.62 -2.51 -17.03
C GLY A 716 -15.93 -1.30 -17.67
N GLY A 717 -16.60 -0.57 -18.58
CA GLY A 717 -16.03 0.58 -19.28
C GLY A 717 -15.10 0.22 -20.44
N HIS A 718 -15.12 -1.04 -20.90
CA HIS A 718 -14.13 -1.61 -21.81
C HIS A 718 -14.38 -1.21 -23.27
N GLU A 719 -14.10 0.06 -23.59
CA GLU A 719 -14.42 0.69 -24.87
C GLU A 719 -14.05 -0.16 -26.11
N ALA A 720 -12.81 -0.67 -26.16
CA ALA A 720 -12.34 -1.50 -27.27
C ALA A 720 -13.16 -2.79 -27.43
N VAL A 721 -13.43 -3.50 -26.32
CA VAL A 721 -14.29 -4.70 -26.35
C VAL A 721 -15.69 -4.36 -26.85
N VAL A 722 -16.29 -3.27 -26.36
CA VAL A 722 -17.62 -2.81 -26.81
C VAL A 722 -17.60 -2.50 -28.31
N GLN A 723 -16.58 -1.79 -28.82
CA GLN A 723 -16.43 -1.58 -30.27
C GLN A 723 -16.34 -2.89 -31.05
N HIS A 724 -15.63 -3.90 -30.53
CA HIS A 724 -15.36 -5.16 -31.23
C HIS A 724 -16.62 -6.06 -31.28
N LEU A 725 -17.34 -6.17 -30.16
CA LEU A 725 -18.64 -6.86 -30.07
C LEU A 725 -19.69 -6.19 -30.97
N LEU A 726 -19.75 -4.85 -31.01
CA LEU A 726 -20.67 -4.12 -31.89
C LEU A 726 -20.33 -4.31 -33.38
N ARG A 727 -19.04 -4.32 -33.76
CA ARG A 727 -18.60 -4.66 -35.13
C ARG A 727 -19.01 -6.09 -35.51
N ALA A 728 -18.93 -7.02 -34.57
CA ALA A 728 -19.36 -8.41 -34.74
C ALA A 728 -20.89 -8.62 -34.66
N ARG A 729 -21.67 -7.54 -34.46
CA ARG A 729 -23.14 -7.52 -34.38
C ARG A 729 -23.71 -8.26 -33.17
N ALA A 730 -23.14 -8.03 -31.98
CA ALA A 730 -23.81 -8.33 -30.71
C ALA A 730 -25.22 -7.71 -30.68
N ASP A 731 -26.18 -8.40 -30.03
CA ASP A 731 -27.56 -7.90 -29.95
C ASP A 731 -27.64 -6.70 -29.00
N THR A 732 -28.22 -5.61 -29.50
CA THR A 732 -28.53 -4.40 -28.73
C THR A 732 -29.96 -4.38 -28.21
N SER A 733 -30.76 -5.42 -28.48
CA SER A 733 -32.12 -5.58 -27.97
C SER A 733 -32.16 -6.05 -26.51
N LYS A 734 -33.27 -5.79 -25.82
CA LYS A 734 -33.51 -6.28 -24.45
C LYS A 734 -33.65 -7.81 -24.33
N ALA A 735 -33.72 -8.56 -25.45
CA ALA A 735 -33.80 -10.02 -25.40
C ALA A 735 -32.52 -10.70 -24.89
N GLN A 736 -31.39 -9.98 -24.87
CA GLN A 736 -30.08 -10.45 -24.37
C GLN A 736 -29.44 -9.42 -23.42
N ASN A 737 -30.29 -8.69 -22.69
CA ASN A 737 -29.96 -7.53 -21.86
C ASN A 737 -29.18 -6.43 -22.61
N GLY A 738 -29.26 -6.42 -23.95
CA GLY A 738 -28.59 -5.45 -24.81
C GLY A 738 -29.08 -4.03 -24.54
N GLY A 739 -30.38 -3.85 -24.32
CA GLY A 739 -30.96 -2.56 -23.93
C GLY A 739 -30.40 -1.99 -22.62
N ASP A 740 -29.95 -2.86 -21.72
CA ASP A 740 -29.47 -2.48 -20.38
C ASP A 740 -27.98 -2.13 -20.38
N CYS A 741 -27.28 -2.33 -21.51
CA CYS A 741 -25.87 -1.95 -21.66
C CYS A 741 -25.67 -0.42 -21.49
N LEU A 742 -26.61 0.40 -21.96
CA LEU A 742 -26.56 1.86 -21.81
C LEU A 742 -26.96 2.30 -20.39
N LEU A 743 -27.83 1.55 -19.71
CA LEU A 743 -28.11 1.74 -18.29
C LEU A 743 -26.86 1.47 -17.45
N ALA A 744 -26.19 0.33 -17.66
CA ALA A 744 -24.97 -0.05 -16.95
C ALA A 744 -23.79 0.90 -17.24
N ALA A 745 -23.60 1.32 -18.49
CA ALA A 745 -22.59 2.33 -18.85
C ALA A 745 -22.87 3.69 -18.17
N ALA A 746 -24.15 4.07 -18.05
CA ALA A 746 -24.55 5.31 -17.39
C ALA A 746 -24.49 5.26 -15.86
N GLU A 747 -24.75 4.10 -15.25
CA GLU A 747 -24.62 3.87 -13.81
C GLU A 747 -23.16 3.87 -13.33
N ASN A 748 -22.21 3.48 -14.20
CA ASN A 748 -20.78 3.39 -13.89
C ASN A 748 -19.94 4.54 -14.49
N GLY A 749 -20.57 5.51 -15.16
CA GLY A 749 -19.94 6.76 -15.60
C GLY A 749 -19.13 6.67 -16.90
N HIS A 750 -19.33 5.64 -17.71
CA HIS A 750 -18.49 5.35 -18.88
C HIS A 750 -18.90 6.15 -20.13
N THR A 751 -18.62 7.45 -20.15
CA THR A 751 -19.02 8.41 -21.21
C THR A 751 -18.71 7.91 -22.63
N LEU A 752 -17.54 7.32 -22.88
CA LEU A 752 -17.15 6.83 -24.21
C LEU A 752 -17.92 5.57 -24.64
N VAL A 753 -18.17 4.65 -23.70
CA VAL A 753 -19.02 3.47 -23.95
C VAL A 753 -20.46 3.91 -24.24
N ALA A 754 -21.01 4.84 -23.45
CA ALA A 754 -22.36 5.36 -23.67
C ALA A 754 -22.51 5.98 -25.09
N ASP A 755 -21.53 6.75 -25.55
CA ASP A 755 -21.54 7.35 -26.90
C ASP A 755 -21.50 6.27 -28.01
N LEU A 756 -20.69 5.22 -27.84
CA LEU A 756 -20.66 4.08 -28.78
C LEU A 756 -21.98 3.31 -28.84
N LEU A 757 -22.59 3.03 -27.69
CA LEU A 757 -23.87 2.32 -27.57
C LEU A 757 -25.01 3.13 -28.21
N ILE A 758 -25.05 4.45 -27.98
CA ILE A 758 -26.02 5.36 -28.62
C ILE A 758 -25.82 5.39 -30.14
N ARG A 759 -24.56 5.47 -30.61
CA ARG A 759 -24.22 5.41 -32.05
C ARG A 759 -24.56 4.07 -32.70
N ALA A 760 -24.60 2.98 -31.93
CA ALA A 760 -25.07 1.67 -32.38
C ALA A 760 -26.61 1.57 -32.50
N GLY A 761 -27.35 2.61 -32.13
CA GLY A 761 -28.81 2.70 -32.27
C GLY A 761 -29.60 2.33 -31.00
N MET A 762 -28.93 2.19 -29.86
CA MET A 762 -29.62 1.98 -28.58
C MET A 762 -30.48 3.20 -28.20
N GLN A 763 -31.64 2.92 -27.58
CA GLN A 763 -32.61 3.97 -27.27
C GLN A 763 -32.25 4.67 -25.95
N VAL A 764 -32.03 5.99 -26.04
CA VAL A 764 -31.57 6.84 -24.92
C VAL A 764 -32.56 6.90 -23.75
N ASN A 765 -33.84 6.64 -24.01
CA ASN A 765 -34.96 6.77 -23.06
C ASN A 765 -35.56 5.43 -22.64
N ASP A 766 -34.96 4.30 -23.04
CA ASP A 766 -35.37 2.97 -22.61
C ASP A 766 -35.18 2.81 -21.09
N VAL A 767 -36.13 2.15 -20.43
CA VAL A 767 -36.15 1.99 -18.95
C VAL A 767 -35.87 0.57 -18.49
N ASP A 768 -35.34 0.43 -17.27
CA ASP A 768 -35.35 -0.82 -16.51
C ASP A 768 -36.76 -1.22 -16.02
N GLU A 769 -36.86 -2.31 -15.26
CA GLU A 769 -38.13 -2.76 -14.67
C GLU A 769 -38.75 -1.74 -13.70
N GLY A 770 -37.93 -0.92 -13.03
CA GLY A 770 -38.36 0.15 -12.13
C GLY A 770 -38.84 1.43 -12.84
N GLY A 771 -38.60 1.57 -14.14
CA GLY A 771 -38.92 2.77 -14.92
C GLY A 771 -37.78 3.80 -14.99
N ALA A 772 -36.57 3.45 -14.56
CA ALA A 772 -35.41 4.33 -14.66
C ALA A 772 -34.74 4.19 -16.03
N ALA A 773 -34.65 5.30 -16.76
CA ALA A 773 -33.85 5.44 -17.97
C ALA A 773 -32.38 5.79 -17.65
N PRO A 774 -31.39 5.57 -18.55
CA PRO A 774 -29.96 5.84 -18.33
C PRO A 774 -29.64 7.18 -17.67
N ILE A 775 -30.38 8.23 -18.02
CA ILE A 775 -30.18 9.56 -17.43
C ILE A 775 -30.45 9.61 -15.92
N HIS A 776 -31.39 8.83 -15.39
CA HIS A 776 -31.64 8.74 -13.96
C HIS A 776 -30.46 8.09 -13.24
N MET A 777 -29.86 7.05 -13.82
CA MET A 777 -28.68 6.39 -13.26
C MET A 777 -27.45 7.31 -13.29
N ALA A 778 -27.20 7.98 -14.41
CA ALA A 778 -26.11 8.97 -14.50
C ALA A 778 -26.32 10.14 -13.52
N CYS A 779 -27.55 10.62 -13.33
CA CYS A 779 -27.89 11.64 -12.34
C CYS A 779 -27.70 11.14 -10.90
N PHE A 780 -28.22 9.95 -10.56
CA PHE A 780 -28.14 9.36 -9.22
C PHE A 780 -26.74 8.92 -8.79
N LYS A 781 -25.83 8.74 -9.76
CA LYS A 781 -24.41 8.41 -9.54
C LYS A 781 -23.46 9.60 -9.77
N GLY A 782 -24.01 10.76 -10.16
CA GLY A 782 -23.28 12.03 -10.27
C GLY A 782 -22.44 12.19 -11.53
N HIS A 783 -22.61 11.33 -12.53
CA HIS A 783 -21.82 11.27 -13.76
C HIS A 783 -22.24 12.36 -14.76
N SER A 784 -21.93 13.62 -14.44
CA SER A 784 -22.34 14.83 -15.17
C SER A 784 -21.98 14.82 -16.66
N GLU A 785 -20.84 14.25 -17.06
CA GLU A 785 -20.47 14.09 -18.47
C GLU A 785 -21.44 13.17 -19.24
N VAL A 786 -21.83 12.06 -18.62
CA VAL A 786 -22.82 11.14 -19.19
C VAL A 786 -24.19 11.80 -19.24
N VAL A 787 -24.58 12.57 -18.22
CA VAL A 787 -25.82 13.38 -18.26
C VAL A 787 -25.80 14.37 -19.43
N GLU A 788 -24.67 15.06 -19.67
CA GLU A 788 -24.55 16.00 -20.79
C GLU A 788 -24.58 15.30 -22.16
N LEU A 789 -23.95 14.14 -22.28
CA LEU A 789 -24.02 13.28 -23.47
C LEU A 789 -25.46 12.82 -23.75
N LEU A 790 -26.14 12.26 -22.74
CA LEU A 790 -27.51 11.77 -22.87
C LEU A 790 -28.48 12.89 -23.28
N PHE A 791 -28.33 14.11 -22.77
CA PHE A 791 -29.09 15.27 -23.25
C PHE A 791 -28.79 15.63 -24.70
N LYS A 792 -27.51 15.65 -25.11
CA LYS A 792 -27.13 15.86 -26.53
C LYS A 792 -27.72 14.80 -27.46
N SER A 793 -27.95 13.58 -26.95
CA SER A 793 -28.56 12.45 -27.66
C SER A 793 -30.09 12.36 -27.55
N GLY A 794 -30.76 13.30 -26.86
CA GLY A 794 -32.22 13.37 -26.81
C GLY A 794 -32.88 12.68 -25.60
N ALA A 795 -32.19 12.63 -24.45
CA ALA A 795 -32.79 12.18 -23.19
C ALA A 795 -33.93 13.11 -22.72
N VAL A 796 -35.02 12.53 -22.23
CA VAL A 796 -36.22 13.27 -21.79
C VAL A 796 -36.04 13.75 -20.35
N ALA A 797 -35.75 15.06 -20.22
CA ALA A 797 -35.50 15.73 -18.93
C ALA A 797 -36.60 15.61 -17.87
N THR A 798 -37.83 15.27 -18.28
CA THR A 798 -39.03 15.19 -17.44
C THR A 798 -39.63 13.77 -17.39
N GLN A 799 -38.88 12.75 -17.81
CA GLN A 799 -39.24 11.35 -17.60
C GLN A 799 -39.25 11.06 -16.08
N ARG A 800 -40.01 10.06 -15.64
CA ARG A 800 -40.17 9.74 -14.21
C ARG A 800 -40.12 8.24 -13.97
N ILE A 801 -39.39 7.85 -12.93
CA ILE A 801 -39.32 6.47 -12.42
C ILE A 801 -40.70 6.07 -11.87
N HIS A 802 -41.16 4.84 -12.13
CA HIS A 802 -42.58 4.47 -12.04
C HIS A 802 -43.20 4.70 -10.65
N GLU A 803 -42.71 4.00 -9.62
CA GLU A 803 -43.37 4.00 -8.29
C GLU A 803 -43.04 5.24 -7.45
N ILE A 804 -41.84 5.79 -7.62
CA ILE A 804 -41.32 6.90 -6.80
C ILE A 804 -41.53 8.28 -7.44
N GLY A 805 -41.91 8.36 -8.72
CA GLY A 805 -42.22 9.61 -9.43
C GLY A 805 -41.04 10.55 -9.64
N VAL A 806 -39.82 10.13 -9.31
CA VAL A 806 -38.57 10.90 -9.36
C VAL A 806 -38.16 11.17 -10.81
N SER A 807 -37.86 12.43 -11.14
CA SER A 807 -37.28 12.87 -12.42
C SER A 807 -35.74 12.93 -12.38
N PRO A 808 -35.05 13.12 -13.52
CA PRO A 808 -33.60 13.25 -13.57
C PRO A 808 -33.01 14.32 -12.64
N LEU A 809 -33.70 15.46 -12.46
CA LEU A 809 -33.24 16.47 -11.50
C LEU A 809 -33.30 15.94 -10.07
N LEU A 810 -34.43 15.36 -9.68
CA LEU A 810 -34.63 14.82 -8.34
C LEU A 810 -33.68 13.64 -8.06
N ALA A 811 -33.35 12.85 -9.09
CA ALA A 811 -32.36 11.78 -9.03
C ALA A 811 -30.94 12.30 -8.75
N ALA A 812 -30.56 13.48 -9.25
CA ALA A 812 -29.27 14.11 -8.93
C ALA A 812 -29.28 14.87 -7.58
N VAL A 813 -30.43 15.44 -7.20
CA VAL A 813 -30.60 16.22 -5.97
C VAL A 813 -30.60 15.34 -4.71
N ALA A 814 -31.28 14.20 -4.73
CA ALA A 814 -31.40 13.31 -3.56
C ALA A 814 -30.05 12.75 -3.02
N PRO A 815 -29.05 12.42 -3.84
CA PRO A 815 -27.70 12.05 -3.39
C PRO A 815 -26.68 13.22 -3.38
N GLY A 816 -27.13 14.47 -3.53
CA GLY A 816 -26.25 15.65 -3.41
C GLY A 816 -25.34 15.94 -4.61
N HIS A 817 -25.67 15.45 -5.81
CA HIS A 817 -24.78 15.52 -6.97
C HIS A 817 -24.91 16.84 -7.77
N GLU A 818 -24.32 17.89 -7.22
CA GLU A 818 -24.40 19.29 -7.69
C GLU A 818 -24.04 19.46 -9.17
N ALA A 819 -22.94 18.86 -9.63
CA ALA A 819 -22.53 18.93 -11.02
C ALA A 819 -23.56 18.31 -12.00
N ALA A 820 -24.17 17.17 -11.63
CA ALA A 820 -25.20 16.53 -12.45
C ALA A 820 -26.51 17.35 -12.45
N ALA A 821 -26.95 17.83 -11.27
CA ALA A 821 -28.11 18.70 -11.16
C ALA A 821 -27.92 20.01 -11.96
N ARG A 822 -26.71 20.59 -11.96
CA ARG A 822 -26.37 21.80 -12.72
C ARG A 822 -26.40 21.57 -14.23
N VAL A 823 -26.06 20.37 -14.72
CA VAL A 823 -26.26 20.00 -16.14
C VAL A 823 -27.76 19.87 -16.47
N VAL A 824 -28.55 19.20 -15.62
CA VAL A 824 -30.02 19.07 -15.81
C VAL A 824 -30.70 20.44 -15.87
N LEU A 825 -30.40 21.35 -14.94
CA LEU A 825 -30.99 22.69 -14.90
C LEU A 825 -30.56 23.57 -16.08
N ARG A 826 -29.35 23.36 -16.63
CA ARG A 826 -28.90 24.03 -17.87
C ARG A 826 -29.61 23.50 -19.12
N ALA A 827 -29.87 22.19 -19.18
CA ALA A 827 -30.55 21.56 -20.31
C ALA A 827 -32.08 21.79 -20.29
N CYS A 828 -32.69 21.79 -19.10
CA CYS A 828 -34.13 21.95 -18.89
C CYS A 828 -34.41 22.78 -17.63
N PRO A 829 -34.37 24.13 -17.71
CA PRO A 829 -34.63 25.01 -16.57
C PRO A 829 -36.00 24.81 -15.91
N THR A 830 -36.99 24.33 -16.66
CA THR A 830 -38.35 24.04 -16.15
C THR A 830 -38.41 22.83 -15.21
N SER A 831 -37.37 21.96 -15.19
CA SER A 831 -37.30 20.82 -14.26
C SER A 831 -37.15 21.25 -12.79
N VAL A 832 -36.79 22.51 -12.51
CA VAL A 832 -36.63 23.03 -11.15
C VAL A 832 -37.89 22.90 -10.26
N GLY A 833 -39.07 22.85 -10.89
CA GLY A 833 -40.36 22.61 -10.24
C GLY A 833 -40.83 21.16 -10.23
N ASP A 834 -39.99 20.18 -10.60
CA ASP A 834 -40.35 18.76 -10.50
C ASP A 834 -40.59 18.34 -9.04
N VAL A 835 -41.49 17.38 -8.88
CA VAL A 835 -41.92 16.81 -7.59
C VAL A 835 -41.94 15.27 -7.66
N ASP A 836 -41.61 14.59 -6.56
CA ASP A 836 -41.72 13.13 -6.47
C ASP A 836 -43.18 12.64 -6.35
N ALA A 837 -43.38 11.33 -6.15
CA ALA A 837 -44.72 10.75 -5.92
C ALA A 837 -45.39 11.22 -4.60
N LYS A 838 -44.66 11.89 -3.70
CA LYS A 838 -45.19 12.53 -2.49
C LYS A 838 -45.43 14.04 -2.68
N GLY A 839 -45.17 14.60 -3.86
CA GLY A 839 -45.31 16.04 -4.13
C GLY A 839 -44.13 16.89 -3.63
N ARG A 840 -43.01 16.28 -3.22
CA ARG A 840 -41.84 16.98 -2.67
C ARG A 840 -40.94 17.50 -3.80
N THR A 841 -40.67 18.81 -3.81
CA THR A 841 -39.75 19.44 -4.79
C THR A 841 -38.28 19.13 -4.51
N GLY A 842 -37.38 19.50 -5.43
CA GLY A 842 -35.94 19.39 -5.21
C GLY A 842 -35.44 20.09 -3.92
N LEU A 843 -36.03 21.23 -3.54
CA LEU A 843 -35.66 21.90 -2.28
C LEU A 843 -36.07 21.08 -1.05
N HIS A 844 -37.21 20.38 -1.09
CA HIS A 844 -37.62 19.49 0.00
C HIS A 844 -36.68 18.30 0.15
N MET A 845 -36.20 17.74 -0.97
CA MET A 845 -35.22 16.66 -0.97
C MET A 845 -33.87 17.13 -0.41
N ALA A 846 -33.37 18.28 -0.87
CA ALA A 846 -32.10 18.83 -0.40
C ALA A 846 -32.15 19.22 1.08
N ALA A 847 -33.27 19.74 1.57
CA ALA A 847 -33.46 20.14 2.97
C ALA A 847 -33.43 18.99 3.99
N LEU A 848 -33.51 17.73 3.55
CA LEU A 848 -33.39 16.56 4.44
C LEU A 848 -31.93 16.19 4.78
N HIS A 849 -30.95 16.81 4.12
CA HIS A 849 -29.53 16.48 4.24
C HIS A 849 -28.72 17.68 4.72
N HIS A 850 -27.78 17.47 5.63
CA HIS A 850 -27.03 18.53 6.31
C HIS A 850 -26.08 19.31 5.38
N ASP A 851 -25.53 18.63 4.38
CA ASP A 851 -24.44 19.04 3.50
C ASP A 851 -24.89 19.38 2.06
N HIS A 852 -26.21 19.45 1.82
CA HIS A 852 -26.79 19.80 0.52
C HIS A 852 -27.02 21.32 0.35
N ASP A 853 -26.27 22.17 1.06
CA ASP A 853 -26.45 23.63 0.97
C ASP A 853 -26.01 24.20 -0.39
N ASP A 854 -25.01 23.63 -1.05
CA ASP A 854 -24.65 23.95 -2.45
C ASP A 854 -25.74 23.50 -3.46
N ILE A 855 -26.47 22.41 -3.18
CA ILE A 855 -27.65 22.01 -3.97
C ILE A 855 -28.79 23.03 -3.80
N ILE A 856 -29.02 23.49 -2.56
CA ILE A 856 -30.02 24.52 -2.26
C ILE A 856 -29.68 25.81 -2.99
N LYS A 857 -28.41 26.27 -2.92
CA LYS A 857 -27.93 27.44 -3.68
C LYS A 857 -28.17 27.28 -5.18
N LEU A 858 -27.79 26.13 -5.77
CA LEU A 858 -28.02 25.83 -7.19
C LEU A 858 -29.51 25.87 -7.60
N LEU A 859 -30.38 25.29 -6.79
CA LEU A 859 -31.82 25.29 -7.06
C LEU A 859 -32.41 26.71 -6.97
N LEU A 860 -31.94 27.53 -6.03
CA LEU A 860 -32.33 28.93 -5.89
C LEU A 860 -31.76 29.83 -7.00
N GLU A 861 -30.52 29.59 -7.46
CA GLU A 861 -29.97 30.19 -8.69
C GLU A 861 -30.86 29.89 -9.91
N ALA A 862 -31.39 28.67 -10.00
CA ALA A 862 -32.33 28.23 -11.03
C ALA A 862 -33.79 28.70 -10.81
N ARG A 863 -34.05 29.53 -9.78
CA ARG A 863 -35.37 30.06 -9.40
C ARG A 863 -36.39 29.00 -8.95
N ALA A 864 -35.95 28.01 -8.18
CA ALA A 864 -36.85 27.21 -7.36
C ALA A 864 -37.70 28.12 -6.45
N ASP A 865 -38.98 27.79 -6.29
CA ASP A 865 -39.82 28.47 -5.30
C ASP A 865 -39.45 27.98 -3.89
N VAL A 866 -38.79 28.85 -3.14
CA VAL A 866 -38.34 28.61 -1.76
C VAL A 866 -39.49 28.38 -0.77
N ASN A 867 -40.71 28.80 -1.14
CA ASN A 867 -41.93 28.66 -0.35
C ASN A 867 -42.92 27.63 -0.93
N ALA A 868 -42.50 26.83 -1.90
CA ALA A 868 -43.28 25.68 -2.37
C ALA A 868 -43.59 24.74 -1.20
N THR A 869 -44.80 24.17 -1.20
CA THR A 869 -45.25 23.18 -0.22
C THR A 869 -45.51 21.82 -0.87
N ASP A 870 -45.31 20.75 -0.10
CA ASP A 870 -45.86 19.43 -0.42
C ASP A 870 -47.40 19.37 -0.12
N PRO A 871 -48.09 18.23 -0.36
CA PRO A 871 -49.52 18.10 -0.14
C PRO A 871 -49.98 18.25 1.32
N ASP A 872 -49.09 17.99 2.28
CA ASP A 872 -49.34 18.16 3.72
C ASP A 872 -49.04 19.60 4.19
N GLY A 873 -48.68 20.50 3.25
CA GLY A 873 -48.35 21.90 3.52
C GLY A 873 -46.94 22.11 4.09
N ILE A 874 -46.11 21.08 4.12
CA ILE A 874 -44.73 21.17 4.61
C ILE A 874 -43.90 21.97 3.61
N THR A 875 -43.01 22.84 4.07
CA THR A 875 -42.01 23.52 3.23
C THR A 875 -40.61 22.94 3.42
N ALA A 876 -39.69 23.22 2.49
CA ALA A 876 -38.27 22.87 2.64
C ALA A 876 -37.66 23.41 3.94
N LEU A 877 -38.04 24.62 4.39
CA LEU A 877 -37.56 25.20 5.65
C LEU A 877 -38.05 24.40 6.88
N MET A 878 -39.26 23.85 6.84
CA MET A 878 -39.75 22.98 7.92
C MET A 878 -38.95 21.68 8.00
N LEU A 879 -38.63 21.06 6.85
CA LEU A 879 -37.82 19.83 6.83
C LEU A 879 -36.41 20.08 7.38
N ALA A 880 -35.74 21.13 6.90
CA ALA A 880 -34.40 21.51 7.41
C ALA A 880 -34.41 21.77 8.92
N ALA A 881 -35.50 22.36 9.45
CA ALA A 881 -35.64 22.61 10.87
C ALA A 881 -36.01 21.36 11.71
N VAL A 882 -36.81 20.43 11.17
CA VAL A 882 -37.15 19.14 11.82
C VAL A 882 -35.92 18.22 11.93
N GLU A 883 -35.06 18.19 10.92
CA GLU A 883 -33.78 17.47 10.97
C GLU A 883 -32.70 18.25 11.73
N GLY A 884 -32.91 19.56 11.96
CA GLY A 884 -32.02 20.44 12.71
C GLY A 884 -30.84 21.02 11.93
N HIS A 885 -30.82 20.86 10.61
CA HIS A 885 -29.70 21.19 9.71
C HIS A 885 -29.46 22.70 9.57
N GLU A 886 -28.34 23.18 10.08
CA GLU A 886 -28.04 24.61 10.18
C GLU A 886 -27.83 25.30 8.82
N ALA A 887 -26.95 24.75 7.97
CA ALA A 887 -26.60 25.38 6.68
C ALA A 887 -27.75 25.37 5.66
N PRO A 888 -28.52 24.28 5.48
CA PRO A 888 -29.78 24.27 4.73
C PRO A 888 -30.80 25.29 5.24
N THR A 889 -31.06 25.34 6.56
CA THR A 889 -31.99 26.32 7.14
C THR A 889 -31.55 27.74 6.81
N ARG A 890 -30.27 28.05 7.01
CA ARG A 890 -29.72 29.37 6.70
C ARG A 890 -29.86 29.75 5.23
N CYS A 891 -29.50 28.86 4.31
CA CYS A 891 -29.58 29.16 2.87
C CYS A 891 -31.03 29.39 2.38
N LEU A 892 -32.01 28.73 3.03
CA LEU A 892 -33.43 28.96 2.75
C LEU A 892 -33.91 30.31 3.31
N LEU A 893 -33.49 30.69 4.53
CA LEU A 893 -33.81 31.99 5.15
C LEU A 893 -33.17 33.16 4.39
N ASP A 894 -31.87 33.07 4.09
CA ASP A 894 -31.12 34.05 3.27
C ASP A 894 -31.75 34.26 1.86
N ALA A 895 -32.58 33.30 1.40
CA ALA A 895 -33.32 33.35 0.14
C ALA A 895 -34.82 33.73 0.25
N GLY A 896 -35.31 34.06 1.46
CA GLY A 896 -36.69 34.50 1.67
C GLY A 896 -37.72 33.38 1.93
N ALA A 897 -37.30 32.26 2.53
CA ALA A 897 -38.22 31.29 3.10
C ALA A 897 -39.03 31.90 4.25
N VAL A 898 -40.36 31.72 4.24
CA VAL A 898 -41.25 32.29 5.25
C VAL A 898 -41.19 31.46 6.54
N ALA A 899 -40.43 31.92 7.53
CA ALA A 899 -40.25 31.25 8.83
C ALA A 899 -41.59 30.98 9.57
N ALA A 900 -42.60 31.84 9.35
CA ALA A 900 -43.94 31.72 9.91
C ALA A 900 -44.92 30.88 9.07
N ALA A 901 -44.45 30.17 8.03
CA ALA A 901 -45.27 29.22 7.28
C ALA A 901 -45.81 28.10 8.18
N ARG A 902 -46.96 27.53 7.82
CA ARG A 902 -47.65 26.50 8.62
C ARG A 902 -48.13 25.35 7.73
N ALA A 903 -47.76 24.14 8.12
CA ALA A 903 -48.25 22.91 7.52
C ALA A 903 -49.74 22.67 7.83
N GLN A 904 -50.37 21.68 7.18
CA GLN A 904 -51.79 21.39 7.35
C GLN A 904 -52.15 21.01 8.80
N ASN A 905 -51.24 20.35 9.52
CA ASN A 905 -51.36 20.05 10.95
C ASN A 905 -51.07 21.27 11.88
N GLY A 906 -50.79 22.44 11.31
CA GLY A 906 -50.48 23.69 12.01
C GLY A 906 -49.01 23.89 12.38
N THR A 907 -48.14 22.88 12.19
CA THR A 907 -46.71 22.90 12.56
C THR A 907 -45.92 23.98 11.80
N THR A 908 -45.00 24.64 12.50
CA THR A 908 -44.04 25.62 11.94
C THR A 908 -42.61 25.05 11.93
N ALA A 909 -41.71 25.69 11.18
CA ALA A 909 -40.28 25.37 11.23
C ALA A 909 -39.71 25.50 12.66
N LEU A 910 -40.19 26.47 13.46
CA LEU A 910 -39.73 26.66 14.84
C LEU A 910 -40.09 25.49 15.75
N MET A 911 -41.28 24.90 15.59
CA MET A 911 -41.65 23.68 16.31
C MET A 911 -40.75 22.50 15.92
N GLY A 912 -40.45 22.38 14.61
CA GLY A 912 -39.48 21.39 14.11
C GLY A 912 -38.12 21.50 14.79
N ALA A 913 -37.56 22.71 14.87
CA ALA A 913 -36.28 22.97 15.52
C ALA A 913 -36.26 22.62 17.02
N VAL A 914 -37.38 22.82 17.72
CA VAL A 914 -37.55 22.41 19.12
C VAL A 914 -37.64 20.89 19.27
N VAL A 915 -38.35 20.20 18.37
CA VAL A 915 -38.42 18.73 18.33
C VAL A 915 -37.05 18.12 18.01
N ALA A 916 -36.28 18.73 17.10
CA ALA A 916 -34.89 18.36 16.81
C ALA A 916 -33.94 18.57 18.00
N GLY A 917 -34.21 19.59 18.84
CA GLY A 917 -33.25 20.06 19.85
C GLY A 917 -32.19 21.04 19.28
N SER A 918 -32.36 21.51 18.04
CA SER A 918 -31.38 22.39 17.38
C SER A 918 -31.52 23.83 17.86
N CYS A 919 -30.86 24.14 18.98
CA CYS A 919 -30.77 25.49 19.53
C CYS A 919 -30.17 26.52 18.58
N ALA A 920 -29.35 26.08 17.61
CA ALA A 920 -28.81 26.95 16.56
C ALA A 920 -29.89 27.35 15.55
N VAL A 921 -30.67 26.38 15.04
CA VAL A 921 -31.80 26.66 14.15
C VAL A 921 -32.88 27.51 14.84
N VAL A 922 -33.18 27.25 16.12
CA VAL A 922 -34.08 28.13 16.92
C VAL A 922 -33.57 29.59 16.92
N LYS A 923 -32.26 29.81 17.11
CA LYS A 923 -31.65 31.15 17.11
C LYS A 923 -31.57 31.80 15.73
N MET A 924 -31.61 31.02 14.64
CA MET A 924 -31.71 31.55 13.28
C MET A 924 -33.15 31.87 12.88
N LEU A 925 -34.15 31.13 13.38
CA LEU A 925 -35.56 31.36 13.08
C LEU A 925 -36.15 32.54 13.87
N LEU A 926 -35.75 32.76 15.13
CA LEU A 926 -36.35 33.79 15.99
C LEU A 926 -36.27 35.23 15.44
N PRO A 927 -35.14 35.70 14.86
CA PRO A 927 -35.07 37.05 14.26
C PRO A 927 -36.04 37.29 13.10
N GLU A 928 -36.44 36.22 12.40
CA GLU A 928 -37.31 36.26 11.21
C GLU A 928 -38.81 36.18 11.55
N LEU A 929 -39.16 36.11 12.84
CA LEU A 929 -40.54 36.01 13.32
C LEU A 929 -41.03 37.35 13.89
N ALA A 930 -42.13 37.84 13.35
CA ALA A 930 -42.81 39.04 13.83
C ALA A 930 -43.64 38.78 15.10
N GLU A 931 -44.09 39.86 15.74
CA GLU A 931 -44.98 39.84 16.91
C GLU A 931 -46.22 38.94 16.65
N GLY A 932 -46.51 38.05 17.60
CA GLY A 932 -47.59 37.05 17.50
C GLY A 932 -47.29 35.81 16.64
N GLN A 933 -46.22 35.77 15.84
CA GLN A 933 -45.87 34.57 15.05
C GLN A 933 -45.22 33.46 15.89
N LEU A 934 -44.52 33.85 16.97
CA LEU A 934 -43.96 32.93 17.97
C LEU A 934 -45.04 32.13 18.72
N GLU A 935 -46.27 32.65 18.78
CA GLU A 935 -47.43 32.03 19.43
C GLU A 935 -48.22 31.08 18.51
N ALA A 936 -47.65 30.68 17.37
CA ALA A 936 -48.25 29.64 16.52
C ALA A 936 -48.38 28.31 17.29
N VAL A 937 -49.47 27.58 17.01
CA VAL A 937 -49.81 26.30 17.66
C VAL A 937 -50.11 25.19 16.65
N ASP A 938 -49.83 23.95 16.98
CA ASP A 938 -50.26 22.77 16.21
C ASP A 938 -51.76 22.44 16.43
N HIS A 939 -52.24 21.34 15.84
CA HIS A 939 -53.61 20.83 16.03
C HIS A 939 -53.93 20.39 17.48
N ALA A 940 -52.92 20.16 18.32
CA ALA A 940 -53.07 19.92 19.76
C ALA A 940 -52.94 21.22 20.58
N GLY A 941 -52.95 22.40 19.94
CA GLY A 941 -52.81 23.68 20.61
C GLY A 941 -51.40 23.94 21.18
N THR A 942 -50.41 23.13 20.80
CA THR A 942 -49.06 23.16 21.36
C THR A 942 -48.19 24.17 20.59
N SER A 943 -47.55 25.10 21.29
CA SER A 943 -46.57 26.03 20.70
C SER A 943 -45.12 25.61 20.95
N ALA A 944 -44.18 26.24 20.24
CA ALA A 944 -42.75 25.95 20.37
C ALA A 944 -42.23 26.14 21.81
N LEU A 945 -42.75 27.13 22.55
CA LEU A 945 -42.42 27.33 23.96
C LEU A 945 -42.90 26.14 24.81
N MET A 946 -44.14 25.69 24.63
CA MET A 946 -44.69 24.51 25.34
C MET A 946 -43.87 23.24 25.06
N MET A 947 -43.48 23.01 23.80
CA MET A 947 -42.65 21.87 23.41
C MET A 947 -41.27 21.91 24.10
N ALA A 948 -40.63 23.08 24.16
CA ALA A 948 -39.35 23.24 24.86
C ALA A 948 -39.52 23.07 26.38
N SER A 949 -40.60 23.60 26.95
CA SER A 949 -40.87 23.48 28.38
C SER A 949 -41.20 22.05 28.82
N ALA A 950 -41.91 21.27 28.00
CA ALA A 950 -42.16 19.85 28.26
C ALA A 950 -40.88 18.99 28.15
N ARG A 951 -39.95 19.38 27.26
CA ARG A 951 -38.63 18.74 27.09
C ARG A 951 -37.61 19.11 28.17
N GLY A 952 -37.82 20.20 28.90
CA GLY A 952 -36.88 20.71 29.90
C GLY A 952 -35.75 21.58 29.33
N ASP A 953 -35.83 22.01 28.07
CA ASP A 953 -34.77 22.79 27.44
C ASP A 953 -34.81 24.26 27.88
N ALA A 954 -34.19 24.52 29.03
CA ALA A 954 -34.01 25.86 29.57
C ALA A 954 -33.25 26.81 28.62
N THR A 955 -32.44 26.30 27.69
CA THR A 955 -31.68 27.15 26.75
C THR A 955 -32.53 27.65 25.59
N MET A 956 -33.46 26.82 25.10
CA MET A 956 -34.51 27.25 24.17
C MET A 956 -35.51 28.18 24.85
N VAL A 957 -35.98 27.83 26.06
CA VAL A 957 -36.90 28.67 26.85
C VAL A 957 -36.29 30.06 27.11
N ALA A 958 -35.04 30.13 27.56
CA ALA A 958 -34.33 31.41 27.72
C ALA A 958 -34.14 32.16 26.38
N SER A 959 -33.99 31.45 25.25
CA SER A 959 -33.89 32.09 23.93
C SER A 959 -35.24 32.69 23.47
N PHE A 960 -36.36 32.02 23.77
CA PHE A 960 -37.71 32.55 23.49
C PHE A 960 -38.03 33.78 24.33
N LEU A 961 -37.86 33.66 25.66
CA LEU A 961 -38.14 34.74 26.62
C LEU A 961 -37.16 35.92 26.46
N GLY A 962 -35.92 35.64 26.02
CA GLY A 962 -34.93 36.67 25.66
C GLY A 962 -35.26 37.41 24.36
N HIS A 963 -36.05 36.82 23.47
CA HIS A 963 -36.54 37.47 22.24
C HIS A 963 -37.82 38.27 22.50
N GLN A 964 -38.83 37.68 23.15
CA GLN A 964 -40.08 38.36 23.56
C GLN A 964 -40.50 37.87 24.95
N LYS A 965 -40.41 38.73 25.97
CA LYS A 965 -40.44 38.34 27.39
C LYS A 965 -41.69 37.57 27.84
N GLU A 966 -42.87 37.92 27.31
CA GLU A 966 -44.17 37.40 27.77
C GLU A 966 -44.87 36.53 26.69
N ALA A 967 -44.26 36.37 25.51
CA ALA A 967 -44.89 35.71 24.36
C ALA A 967 -45.13 34.21 24.62
N GLY A 968 -46.38 33.75 24.41
CA GLY A 968 -46.80 32.37 24.60
C GLY A 968 -46.83 31.88 26.06
N VAL A 969 -46.37 32.67 27.04
CA VAL A 969 -46.21 32.23 28.45
C VAL A 969 -47.54 31.83 29.10
N HIS A 970 -48.63 32.50 28.73
CA HIS A 970 -49.99 32.23 29.20
C HIS A 970 -50.86 31.43 28.22
N GLN A 971 -50.30 31.03 27.08
CA GLN A 971 -51.02 30.25 26.07
C GLN A 971 -51.32 28.84 26.61
N LYS A 972 -52.40 28.22 26.12
CA LYS A 972 -52.85 26.91 26.59
C LYS A 972 -53.12 25.92 25.47
N ASP A 973 -52.66 24.70 25.67
CA ASP A 973 -52.81 23.58 24.75
C ASP A 973 -54.25 23.01 24.73
N SER A 974 -54.46 21.96 23.94
CA SER A 974 -55.74 21.26 23.85
C SER A 974 -56.16 20.56 25.14
N GLU A 975 -55.37 20.54 26.22
CA GLU A 975 -55.75 20.06 27.55
C GLU A 975 -55.80 21.19 28.60
N GLY A 976 -55.62 22.44 28.19
CA GLY A 976 -55.64 23.61 29.07
C GLY A 976 -54.34 23.84 29.84
N ARG A 977 -53.28 23.10 29.52
CA ARG A 977 -51.94 23.22 30.12
C ARG A 977 -51.18 24.35 29.43
N ASP A 978 -50.44 25.12 30.20
CA ASP A 978 -49.46 26.09 29.68
C ASP A 978 -48.03 25.59 29.92
N SER A 979 -47.07 26.37 29.43
CA SER A 979 -45.64 26.08 29.52
C SER A 979 -45.16 25.82 30.97
N LEU A 980 -45.73 26.51 31.96
CA LEU A 980 -45.35 26.33 33.37
C LEU A 980 -45.90 25.00 33.90
N LEU A 981 -47.17 24.68 33.64
CA LEU A 981 -47.75 23.42 34.07
C LEU A 981 -47.08 22.22 33.37
N LEU A 982 -46.66 22.36 32.11
CA LEU A 982 -45.87 21.35 31.40
C LEU A 982 -44.48 21.16 32.03
N ALA A 983 -43.78 22.25 32.35
CA ALA A 983 -42.47 22.20 33.02
C ALA A 983 -42.55 21.52 34.40
N CYS A 984 -43.53 21.90 35.22
CA CYS A 984 -43.75 21.29 36.54
C CYS A 984 -44.22 19.83 36.47
N THR A 985 -44.93 19.44 35.41
CA THR A 985 -45.30 18.03 35.15
C THR A 985 -44.08 17.17 34.77
N GLY A 986 -43.02 17.78 34.21
CA GLY A 986 -41.78 17.11 33.81
C GLY A 986 -40.62 17.19 34.81
N GLY A 987 -40.81 17.79 35.99
CA GLY A 987 -39.74 17.99 36.99
C GLY A 987 -38.77 19.15 36.68
N HIS A 988 -39.03 19.94 35.63
CA HIS A 988 -38.07 20.86 35.00
C HIS A 988 -37.88 22.18 35.76
N THR A 989 -37.22 22.12 36.92
CA THR A 989 -37.06 23.25 37.87
C THR A 989 -36.58 24.55 37.21
N HIS A 990 -35.48 24.52 36.46
CA HIS A 990 -34.90 25.74 35.87
C HIS A 990 -35.74 26.31 34.71
N VAL A 991 -36.54 25.48 34.02
CA VAL A 991 -37.54 25.96 33.05
C VAL A 991 -38.68 26.69 33.78
N ALA A 992 -39.19 26.10 34.87
CA ALA A 992 -40.24 26.74 35.67
C ALA A 992 -39.76 28.08 36.25
N GLU A 993 -38.50 28.18 36.67
CA GLU A 993 -37.86 29.41 37.16
C GLU A 993 -37.88 30.52 36.10
N LEU A 994 -37.36 30.23 34.90
CA LEU A 994 -37.37 31.18 33.77
C LEU A 994 -38.79 31.64 33.39
N LEU A 995 -39.77 30.73 33.41
CA LEU A 995 -41.17 31.05 33.12
C LEU A 995 -41.81 31.93 34.19
N LEU A 996 -41.49 31.70 35.47
CA LEU A 996 -41.99 32.52 36.60
C LEU A 996 -41.35 33.93 36.60
N GLU A 997 -40.07 34.06 36.25
CA GLU A 997 -39.41 35.37 36.02
C GLU A 997 -39.97 36.12 34.79
N ALA A 998 -40.49 35.38 33.82
CA ALA A 998 -41.29 35.88 32.70
C ALA A 998 -42.76 36.16 33.04
N GLY A 999 -43.18 35.96 34.30
CA GLY A 999 -44.51 36.33 34.78
C GLY A 999 -45.58 35.24 34.65
N ALA A 1000 -45.21 33.97 34.39
CA ALA A 1000 -46.16 32.87 34.30
C ALA A 1000 -47.10 32.78 35.52
N ASN A 1001 -48.37 32.47 35.27
CA ASN A 1001 -49.37 32.38 36.33
C ASN A 1001 -49.14 31.12 37.18
N VAL A 1002 -48.60 31.31 38.38
CA VAL A 1002 -48.33 30.22 39.34
C VAL A 1002 -49.59 29.42 39.72
N GLU A 1003 -50.78 30.04 39.65
CA GLU A 1003 -52.09 29.43 39.91
C GLU A 1003 -52.87 29.06 38.63
N THR A 1004 -52.16 28.77 37.55
CA THR A 1004 -52.75 28.20 36.34
C THR A 1004 -53.30 26.78 36.54
N ARG A 1005 -54.22 26.36 35.66
CA ARG A 1005 -54.95 25.09 35.77
C ARG A 1005 -55.20 24.43 34.41
N ASP A 1006 -55.02 23.11 34.32
CA ASP A 1006 -55.49 22.31 33.18
C ASP A 1006 -57.03 22.14 33.20
N ARG A 1007 -57.59 21.44 32.19
CA ARG A 1007 -59.02 21.09 32.12
C ARG A 1007 -59.53 20.24 33.29
N ARG A 1008 -58.66 19.65 34.10
CA ARG A 1008 -58.97 18.85 35.29
C ARG A 1008 -58.84 19.66 36.59
N ASN A 1009 -58.55 20.96 36.49
CA ASN A 1009 -58.25 21.90 37.59
C ASN A 1009 -56.91 21.64 38.32
N PHE A 1010 -55.95 20.99 37.67
CA PHE A 1010 -54.65 20.65 38.27
C PHE A 1010 -53.65 21.82 38.17
N THR A 1011 -52.99 22.20 39.28
CA THR A 1011 -52.05 23.36 39.35
C THR A 1011 -50.57 22.97 39.25
N PRO A 1012 -49.65 23.90 38.91
CA PRO A 1012 -48.21 23.64 38.92
C PRO A 1012 -47.68 23.12 40.25
N LEU A 1013 -48.18 23.65 41.37
CA LEU A 1013 -47.77 23.20 42.71
C LEU A 1013 -48.25 21.79 43.03
N GLN A 1014 -49.46 21.42 42.58
CA GLN A 1014 -49.95 20.04 42.67
C GLN A 1014 -49.14 19.10 41.77
N ALA A 1015 -48.74 19.53 40.56
CA ALA A 1015 -47.89 18.76 39.66
C ALA A 1015 -46.49 18.50 40.25
N ALA A 1016 -45.82 19.55 40.73
CA ALA A 1016 -44.54 19.45 41.42
C ALA A 1016 -44.62 18.58 42.70
N SER A 1017 -45.74 18.65 43.42
CA SER A 1017 -45.96 17.85 44.64
C SER A 1017 -46.35 16.39 44.35
N LEU A 1018 -46.77 16.08 43.12
CA LEU A 1018 -47.05 14.71 42.65
C LEU A 1018 -45.79 14.05 42.04
N GLU A 1019 -44.91 14.85 41.43
CA GLU A 1019 -43.62 14.37 40.91
C GLU A 1019 -42.58 14.21 42.04
N GLY A 1020 -42.61 15.06 43.07
CA GLY A 1020 -41.80 14.94 44.28
C GLY A 1020 -40.64 15.95 44.40
N SER A 1021 -40.40 16.79 43.40
CA SER A 1021 -39.31 17.77 43.40
C SER A 1021 -39.48 18.84 44.48
N GLU A 1022 -38.72 18.67 45.56
CA GLU A 1022 -38.49 19.67 46.61
C GLU A 1022 -38.09 21.03 46.02
N SER A 1023 -37.31 21.04 44.93
CA SER A 1023 -36.81 22.25 44.28
C SER A 1023 -37.92 23.00 43.54
N LEU A 1024 -38.77 22.31 42.76
CA LEU A 1024 -39.95 22.93 42.13
C LEU A 1024 -40.94 23.46 43.18
N VAL A 1025 -41.20 22.69 44.24
CA VAL A 1025 -42.13 23.10 45.30
C VAL A 1025 -41.57 24.32 46.05
N THR A 1026 -40.28 24.34 46.38
CA THR A 1026 -39.63 25.51 47.01
C THR A 1026 -39.71 26.75 46.11
N LEU A 1027 -39.46 26.59 44.81
CA LEU A 1027 -39.54 27.66 43.82
C LEU A 1027 -40.96 28.24 43.71
N LEU A 1028 -41.97 27.39 43.50
CA LEU A 1028 -43.37 27.79 43.34
C LEU A 1028 -43.92 28.48 44.60
N LEU A 1029 -43.59 27.97 45.79
CA LEU A 1029 -43.93 28.60 47.06
C LEU A 1029 -43.19 29.95 47.25
N GLY A 1030 -41.96 30.08 46.75
CA GLY A 1030 -41.23 31.35 46.68
C GLY A 1030 -41.94 32.40 45.81
N PHE A 1031 -42.52 31.97 44.69
CA PHE A 1031 -43.41 32.78 43.83
C PHE A 1031 -44.86 32.89 44.36
N ARG A 1032 -45.11 32.46 45.60
CA ARG A 1032 -46.40 32.56 46.33
C ARG A 1032 -47.55 31.71 45.77
N ALA A 1033 -47.25 30.52 45.27
CA ALA A 1033 -48.26 29.48 45.07
C ALA A 1033 -49.03 29.19 46.38
N ASP A 1034 -50.33 28.92 46.30
CA ASP A 1034 -51.18 28.60 47.45
C ASP A 1034 -51.29 27.07 47.62
N PRO A 1035 -50.73 26.50 48.72
CA PRO A 1035 -50.74 25.05 48.95
C PRO A 1035 -52.14 24.47 49.24
N ASN A 1036 -53.16 25.32 49.42
CA ASN A 1036 -54.53 24.95 49.78
C ASN A 1036 -55.49 24.95 48.58
N VAL A 1037 -55.00 25.30 47.39
CA VAL A 1037 -55.82 25.28 46.18
C VAL A 1037 -56.28 23.85 45.87
N ARG A 1038 -57.61 23.69 45.87
CA ARG A 1038 -58.32 22.44 45.57
C ARG A 1038 -58.40 22.22 44.06
N GLY A 1039 -57.78 21.14 43.58
CA GLY A 1039 -57.86 20.64 42.22
C GLY A 1039 -58.88 19.51 42.06
N PRO A 1040 -58.63 18.49 41.22
CA PRO A 1040 -59.57 17.38 41.01
C PRO A 1040 -59.87 16.62 42.31
N HIS A 1041 -61.13 16.19 42.47
CA HIS A 1041 -61.66 15.58 43.71
C HIS A 1041 -61.50 16.45 44.97
N GLY A 1042 -61.30 17.76 44.81
CA GLY A 1042 -61.09 18.68 45.94
C GLY A 1042 -59.71 18.57 46.60
N ARG A 1043 -58.81 17.74 46.07
CA ARG A 1043 -57.47 17.50 46.63
C ARG A 1043 -56.54 18.67 46.33
N HIS A 1044 -55.69 19.01 47.30
CA HIS A 1044 -54.68 20.07 47.19
C HIS A 1044 -53.27 19.50 47.33
N SER A 1045 -52.23 20.33 47.26
CA SER A 1045 -50.83 19.90 47.10
C SER A 1045 -50.34 18.94 48.19
N LEU A 1046 -50.87 19.03 49.42
CA LEU A 1046 -50.52 18.13 50.52
C LEU A 1046 -51.04 16.69 50.31
N PHE A 1047 -52.15 16.50 49.59
CA PHE A 1047 -52.58 15.15 49.15
C PHE A 1047 -51.65 14.56 48.10
N ALA A 1048 -51.08 15.37 47.20
CA ALA A 1048 -50.13 14.88 46.21
C ALA A 1048 -48.85 14.39 46.90
N ALA A 1049 -48.30 15.20 47.81
CA ALA A 1049 -47.16 14.82 48.64
C ALA A 1049 -47.44 13.58 49.50
N ALA A 1050 -48.64 13.50 50.11
CA ALA A 1050 -49.08 12.35 50.91
C ALA A 1050 -49.44 11.11 50.08
N PHE A 1051 -49.74 11.24 48.78
CA PHE A 1051 -49.95 10.10 47.88
C PHE A 1051 -48.61 9.48 47.45
N CYS A 1052 -47.62 10.33 47.15
CA CYS A 1052 -46.29 9.96 46.64
C CYS A 1052 -45.21 9.78 47.73
N ASP A 1053 -45.61 9.55 49.00
CA ASP A 1053 -44.72 9.42 50.17
C ASP A 1053 -43.52 10.39 50.16
N SER A 1054 -43.81 11.68 49.99
CA SER A 1054 -42.80 12.73 49.83
C SER A 1054 -42.72 13.62 51.07
N PRO A 1055 -42.18 13.15 52.22
CA PRO A 1055 -42.23 13.88 53.48
C PRO A 1055 -41.46 15.22 53.43
N SER A 1056 -40.37 15.32 52.67
CA SER A 1056 -39.70 16.62 52.45
C SER A 1056 -40.64 17.65 51.81
N VAL A 1057 -41.41 17.24 50.79
CA VAL A 1057 -42.38 18.09 50.10
C VAL A 1057 -43.52 18.47 51.04
N ALA A 1058 -44.08 17.52 51.79
CA ALA A 1058 -45.09 17.80 52.80
C ALA A 1058 -44.59 18.82 53.85
N LYS A 1059 -43.33 18.70 54.28
CA LYS A 1059 -42.68 19.64 55.22
C LYS A 1059 -42.50 21.05 54.63
N LEU A 1060 -42.16 21.16 53.34
CA LEU A 1060 -42.10 22.45 52.63
C LEU A 1060 -43.50 23.09 52.53
N LEU A 1061 -44.51 22.33 52.12
CA LEU A 1061 -45.90 22.77 52.03
C LEU A 1061 -46.44 23.26 53.39
N LEU A 1062 -46.21 22.50 54.46
CA LEU A 1062 -46.62 22.86 55.83
C LEU A 1062 -45.87 24.10 56.35
N THR A 1063 -44.58 24.25 56.02
CA THR A 1063 -43.81 25.47 56.31
C THR A 1063 -44.40 26.70 55.60
N ALA A 1064 -44.96 26.51 54.39
CA ALA A 1064 -45.70 27.54 53.65
C ALA A 1064 -47.19 27.67 54.02
N ARG A 1065 -47.63 27.06 55.14
CA ARG A 1065 -49.00 27.10 55.66
C ARG A 1065 -50.04 26.35 54.81
N ALA A 1066 -49.67 25.17 54.33
CA ALA A 1066 -50.67 24.16 53.97
C ALA A 1066 -51.59 23.86 55.18
N GLU A 1067 -52.88 23.80 54.94
CA GLU A 1067 -53.89 23.36 55.90
C GLU A 1067 -53.79 21.84 56.02
N LEU A 1068 -53.41 21.38 57.22
CA LEU A 1068 -52.96 20.01 57.49
C LEU A 1068 -54.10 18.98 57.38
N ASP A 1069 -55.29 19.36 57.84
CA ASP A 1069 -56.49 18.50 57.95
C ASP A 1069 -57.57 18.90 56.92
N LEU A 1070 -57.19 19.59 55.84
CA LEU A 1070 -58.12 20.05 54.82
C LEU A 1070 -58.69 18.86 54.02
N GLU A 1071 -60.01 18.66 54.08
CA GLU A 1071 -60.68 17.47 53.52
C GLU A 1071 -60.87 17.51 51.99
N ASP A 1072 -60.72 16.37 51.32
CA ASP A 1072 -61.13 16.19 49.92
C ASP A 1072 -62.66 16.04 49.75
N CYS A 1073 -63.16 15.79 48.53
CA CYS A 1073 -64.62 15.70 48.30
C CYS A 1073 -65.31 14.51 48.98
N HIS A 1074 -64.58 13.59 49.60
CA HIS A 1074 -65.08 12.44 50.36
C HIS A 1074 -64.86 12.58 51.87
N GLY A 1075 -64.37 13.74 52.35
CA GLY A 1075 -64.01 13.94 53.75
C GLY A 1075 -62.67 13.29 54.15
N VAL A 1076 -61.90 12.78 53.18
CA VAL A 1076 -60.60 12.17 53.45
C VAL A 1076 -59.59 13.28 53.73
N THR A 1077 -58.73 13.13 54.75
CA THR A 1077 -57.61 14.05 55.03
C THR A 1077 -56.27 13.49 54.50
N PRO A 1078 -55.21 14.31 54.36
CA PRO A 1078 -53.89 13.83 53.95
C PRO A 1078 -53.34 12.72 54.87
N LEU A 1079 -53.63 12.77 56.18
CA LEU A 1079 -53.26 11.75 57.15
C LEU A 1079 -53.97 10.42 56.90
N MET A 1080 -55.26 10.45 56.55
CA MET A 1080 -56.00 9.23 56.17
C MET A 1080 -55.42 8.61 54.91
N LEU A 1081 -55.05 9.42 53.91
CA LEU A 1081 -54.46 8.91 52.67
C LEU A 1081 -53.08 8.29 52.89
N ALA A 1082 -52.22 8.92 53.70
CA ALA A 1082 -50.93 8.34 54.08
C ALA A 1082 -51.10 6.99 54.81
N ALA A 1083 -52.11 6.90 55.69
CA ALA A 1083 -52.44 5.67 56.40
C ALA A 1083 -53.05 4.57 55.50
N GLU A 1084 -53.90 4.94 54.54
CA GLU A 1084 -54.47 4.06 53.49
C GLU A 1084 -53.39 3.47 52.56
N LYS A 1085 -52.27 4.18 52.36
CA LYS A 1085 -51.15 3.72 51.53
C LYS A 1085 -50.01 3.05 52.31
N GLY A 1086 -50.03 3.11 53.64
CA GLY A 1086 -49.00 2.52 54.49
C GLY A 1086 -47.72 3.35 54.62
N HIS A 1087 -47.78 4.64 54.25
CA HIS A 1087 -46.65 5.56 54.22
C HIS A 1087 -46.27 6.00 55.63
N TYR A 1088 -45.33 5.27 56.25
CA TYR A 1088 -44.98 5.42 57.66
C TYR A 1088 -44.32 6.77 57.95
N GLU A 1089 -43.32 7.15 57.16
CA GLU A 1089 -42.56 8.40 57.27
C GLU A 1089 -43.46 9.63 57.05
N MET A 1090 -44.33 9.60 56.03
CA MET A 1090 -45.37 10.63 55.84
C MET A 1090 -46.31 10.71 57.05
N THR A 1091 -46.83 9.57 57.52
CA THR A 1091 -47.75 9.53 58.66
C THR A 1091 -47.09 10.08 59.93
N HIS A 1092 -45.81 9.76 60.17
CA HIS A 1092 -45.02 10.29 61.29
C HIS A 1092 -44.92 11.82 61.21
N LEU A 1093 -44.55 12.36 60.05
CA LEU A 1093 -44.42 13.81 59.84
C LEU A 1093 -45.76 14.55 60.03
N LEU A 1094 -46.87 14.00 59.55
CA LEU A 1094 -48.20 14.60 59.70
C LEU A 1094 -48.64 14.59 61.18
N LEU A 1095 -48.36 13.51 61.92
CA LEU A 1095 -48.61 13.42 63.37
C LEU A 1095 -47.72 14.37 64.19
N GLU A 1096 -46.42 14.48 63.86
CA GLU A 1096 -45.51 15.49 64.46
C GLU A 1096 -45.99 16.92 64.19
N SER A 1097 -46.59 17.15 63.01
CA SER A 1097 -47.21 18.42 62.62
C SER A 1097 -48.56 18.69 63.29
N ARG A 1098 -49.08 17.72 64.07
CA ARG A 1098 -50.36 17.72 64.82
C ARG A 1098 -51.62 17.60 63.98
N ALA A 1099 -51.60 16.74 62.97
CA ALA A 1099 -52.80 16.36 62.22
C ALA A 1099 -53.84 15.69 63.14
N ASP A 1100 -55.12 15.87 62.84
CA ASP A 1100 -56.21 15.24 63.59
C ASP A 1100 -56.34 13.76 63.20
N MET A 1101 -55.66 12.93 63.99
CA MET A 1101 -55.73 11.46 63.91
C MET A 1101 -57.12 10.86 64.15
N ASN A 1102 -58.05 11.64 64.71
CA ASN A 1102 -59.42 11.23 65.02
C ASN A 1102 -60.45 11.87 64.06
N ALA A 1103 -60.02 12.65 63.07
CA ALA A 1103 -60.85 13.05 61.94
C ALA A 1103 -61.48 11.82 61.26
N ARG A 1104 -62.62 12.01 60.59
CA ARG A 1104 -63.36 10.93 59.92
C ARG A 1104 -63.90 11.36 58.56
N SER A 1105 -63.73 10.50 57.57
CA SER A 1105 -64.33 10.68 56.24
C SER A 1105 -65.86 10.60 56.26
N GLN A 1106 -66.52 10.89 55.14
CA GLN A 1106 -67.97 10.77 54.99
C GLN A 1106 -68.49 9.33 55.25
N ASN A 1107 -67.62 8.32 55.10
CA ASN A 1107 -67.92 6.92 55.41
C ASN A 1107 -67.64 6.54 56.89
N GLY A 1108 -67.12 7.47 57.69
CA GLY A 1108 -66.77 7.24 59.10
C GLY A 1108 -65.38 6.66 59.36
N CYS A 1109 -64.56 6.44 58.32
CA CYS A 1109 -63.20 5.92 58.45
C CYS A 1109 -62.25 7.01 59.01
N SER A 1110 -61.50 6.68 60.07
CA SER A 1110 -60.35 7.46 60.54
C SER A 1110 -59.04 6.93 59.94
N ALA A 1111 -57.93 7.63 60.16
CA ALA A 1111 -56.61 7.17 59.69
C ALA A 1111 -56.22 5.80 60.27
N LEU A 1112 -56.54 5.54 61.55
CA LEU A 1112 -56.27 4.23 62.18
C LEU A 1112 -57.13 3.12 61.57
N VAL A 1113 -58.39 3.39 61.22
CA VAL A 1113 -59.25 2.44 60.51
C VAL A 1113 -58.68 2.15 59.12
N ALA A 1114 -58.29 3.17 58.35
CA ALA A 1114 -57.72 3.00 57.01
C ALA A 1114 -56.42 2.15 57.01
N ALA A 1115 -55.52 2.40 57.97
CA ALA A 1115 -54.30 1.60 58.14
C ALA A 1115 -54.61 0.13 58.47
N LEU A 1116 -55.61 -0.15 59.32
CA LEU A 1116 -56.01 -1.50 59.70
C LEU A 1116 -56.73 -2.24 58.56
N GLU A 1117 -57.64 -1.56 57.85
CA GLU A 1117 -58.36 -2.13 56.68
C GLU A 1117 -57.41 -2.47 55.53
N CYS A 1118 -56.34 -1.68 55.34
CA CYS A 1118 -55.31 -1.93 54.32
C CYS A 1118 -54.14 -2.82 54.81
N GLY A 1119 -54.14 -3.24 56.09
CA GLY A 1119 -53.14 -4.15 56.65
C GLY A 1119 -51.78 -3.52 57.01
N HIS A 1120 -51.69 -2.19 57.08
CA HIS A 1120 -50.48 -1.42 57.35
C HIS A 1120 -50.17 -1.34 58.86
N GLU A 1121 -49.87 -2.50 59.46
CA GLU A 1121 -49.68 -2.67 60.90
C GLU A 1121 -48.62 -1.72 61.53
N SER A 1122 -47.54 -1.39 60.82
CA SER A 1122 -46.54 -0.41 61.29
C SER A 1122 -47.13 0.99 61.48
N VAL A 1123 -48.00 1.41 60.56
CA VAL A 1123 -48.69 2.71 60.60
C VAL A 1123 -49.83 2.70 61.62
N ALA A 1124 -50.56 1.57 61.73
CA ALA A 1124 -51.55 1.38 62.78
C ALA A 1124 -50.93 1.42 64.19
N GLN A 1125 -49.74 0.84 64.38
CA GLN A 1125 -48.98 0.93 65.64
C GLN A 1125 -48.51 2.36 65.93
N LEU A 1126 -48.04 3.09 64.91
CA LEU A 1126 -47.67 4.50 65.04
C LEU A 1126 -48.87 5.35 65.48
N LEU A 1127 -50.01 5.22 64.80
CA LEU A 1127 -51.26 5.93 65.12
C LEU A 1127 -51.78 5.60 66.53
N ARG A 1128 -51.77 4.31 66.93
CA ARG A 1128 -52.07 3.89 68.31
C ARG A 1128 -51.11 4.54 69.32
N SER A 1129 -49.81 4.61 69.01
CA SER A 1129 -48.81 5.21 69.90
C SER A 1129 -48.94 6.73 70.04
N ALA A 1130 -49.48 7.40 69.02
CA ALA A 1130 -49.81 8.83 69.04
C ALA A 1130 -51.12 9.14 69.79
N GLY A 1131 -51.97 8.14 70.04
CA GLY A 1131 -53.22 8.25 70.79
C GLY A 1131 -54.50 8.24 69.96
N ALA A 1132 -54.46 7.74 68.72
CA ALA A 1132 -55.63 7.66 67.86
C ALA A 1132 -56.69 6.69 68.40
N GLU A 1133 -57.97 7.07 68.29
CA GLU A 1133 -59.08 6.26 68.78
C GLU A 1133 -59.39 5.08 67.84
N GLU A 1134 -59.53 3.88 68.41
CA GLU A 1134 -60.03 2.69 67.70
C GLU A 1134 -61.55 2.73 67.44
N THR A 1135 -62.22 3.85 67.72
CA THR A 1135 -63.66 3.98 67.51
C THR A 1135 -63.96 4.15 66.02
N GLY A 1136 -64.60 3.14 65.42
CA GLY A 1136 -65.28 3.28 64.12
C GLY A 1136 -66.68 3.88 64.26
N PRO A 1137 -67.50 3.85 63.19
CA PRO A 1137 -68.96 3.95 63.33
C PRO A 1137 -69.49 2.77 64.16
N SER A 1138 -70.48 3.01 65.01
CA SER A 1138 -71.08 2.00 65.89
C SER A 1138 -72.61 2.01 65.81
N ILE A 1139 -73.22 0.86 65.54
CA ILE A 1139 -74.67 0.69 65.45
C ILE A 1139 -75.22 0.46 66.87
N THR A 1140 -76.25 1.22 67.26
CA THR A 1140 -76.90 1.07 68.58
C THR A 1140 -78.22 0.30 68.44
N ILE A 1141 -78.28 -0.94 68.93
CA ILE A 1141 -79.47 -1.78 68.80
C ILE A 1141 -80.50 -1.35 69.84
N ARG A 1142 -81.57 -0.65 69.42
CA ARG A 1142 -82.58 -0.11 70.35
C ARG A 1142 -83.52 -1.16 70.92
N ARG A 1143 -83.88 -2.20 70.14
CA ARG A 1143 -84.60 -3.41 70.56
C ARG A 1143 -84.21 -4.58 69.67
N ILE A 1144 -83.94 -5.74 70.27
CA ILE A 1144 -83.62 -6.99 69.57
C ILE A 1144 -84.86 -7.61 68.90
N GLY A 1145 -86.07 -7.34 69.41
CA GLY A 1145 -87.33 -7.93 68.92
C GLY A 1145 -87.74 -7.52 67.50
N ASP A 1146 -87.13 -6.47 66.94
CA ASP A 1146 -87.42 -5.97 65.59
C ASP A 1146 -86.45 -6.57 64.53
N VAL A 1147 -85.49 -7.41 64.93
CA VAL A 1147 -84.50 -8.06 64.06
C VAL A 1147 -85.03 -9.40 63.52
N PRO A 1148 -84.85 -9.75 62.23
CA PRO A 1148 -85.30 -11.02 61.67
C PRO A 1148 -84.73 -12.26 62.42
N PRO A 1149 -85.53 -13.33 62.66
CA PRO A 1149 -85.12 -14.44 63.54
C PRO A 1149 -83.80 -15.14 63.19
N GLY A 1150 -83.44 -15.23 61.90
CA GLY A 1150 -82.20 -15.85 61.46
C GLY A 1150 -80.92 -15.05 61.73
N LEU A 1151 -81.02 -13.82 62.24
CA LEU A 1151 -79.89 -12.94 62.55
C LEU A 1151 -79.64 -12.77 64.05
N LEU A 1152 -80.55 -13.23 64.92
CA LEU A 1152 -80.39 -13.13 66.37
C LEU A 1152 -79.17 -13.89 66.89
N ASP A 1153 -78.90 -15.09 66.37
CA ASP A 1153 -77.80 -15.94 66.84
C ASP A 1153 -76.42 -15.28 66.59
N LEU A 1154 -76.28 -14.52 65.50
CA LEU A 1154 -75.04 -13.78 65.21
C LEU A 1154 -74.85 -12.60 66.17
N LEU A 1155 -75.91 -11.89 66.52
CA LEU A 1155 -75.86 -10.79 67.50
C LEU A 1155 -75.62 -11.28 68.93
N GLN A 1156 -76.20 -12.43 69.32
CA GLN A 1156 -75.96 -13.01 70.65
C GLN A 1156 -74.51 -13.52 70.80
N ASN A 1157 -73.92 -14.10 69.75
CA ASN A 1157 -72.49 -14.46 69.76
C ASN A 1157 -71.56 -13.25 69.81
N ALA A 1158 -72.01 -12.07 69.36
CA ALA A 1158 -71.32 -10.78 69.56
C ALA A 1158 -71.57 -10.14 70.95
N GLY A 1159 -72.21 -10.85 71.88
CA GLY A 1159 -72.35 -10.43 73.29
C GLY A 1159 -73.21 -9.19 73.53
N SER A 1160 -74.05 -8.80 72.56
CA SER A 1160 -74.77 -7.52 72.58
C SER A 1160 -76.22 -7.67 73.07
N GLY A 1161 -76.65 -6.80 73.99
CA GLY A 1161 -78.04 -6.74 74.50
C GLY A 1161 -78.80 -5.49 74.01
N ASP A 1162 -80.08 -5.36 74.41
CA ASP A 1162 -80.86 -4.14 74.17
C ASP A 1162 -80.12 -2.89 74.67
N GLY A 1163 -79.90 -1.92 73.80
CA GLY A 1163 -79.17 -0.68 74.06
C GLY A 1163 -77.66 -0.75 73.81
N ALA A 1164 -77.11 -1.88 73.37
CA ALA A 1164 -75.68 -2.01 73.08
C ALA A 1164 -75.27 -1.28 71.78
N THR A 1165 -74.15 -0.54 71.86
CA THR A 1165 -73.38 -0.04 70.72
C THR A 1165 -72.38 -1.10 70.27
N VAL A 1166 -72.49 -1.57 69.02
CA VAL A 1166 -71.53 -2.51 68.41
C VAL A 1166 -70.73 -1.78 67.33
N PRO A 1167 -69.38 -1.78 67.36
CA PRO A 1167 -68.58 -1.18 66.30
C PRO A 1167 -68.73 -1.97 65.00
N CYS A 1168 -68.84 -1.29 63.86
CA CYS A 1168 -69.11 -1.92 62.56
C CYS A 1168 -68.01 -2.91 62.15
N THR A 1169 -66.77 -2.71 62.62
CA THR A 1169 -65.61 -3.58 62.41
C THR A 1169 -65.75 -4.97 63.04
N ALA A 1170 -66.71 -5.18 63.94
CA ALA A 1170 -67.00 -6.47 64.56
C ALA A 1170 -68.13 -7.27 63.88
N LEU A 1171 -68.72 -6.74 62.78
CA LEU A 1171 -69.88 -7.33 62.10
C LEU A 1171 -69.52 -7.83 60.69
N PRO A 1172 -70.03 -8.99 60.25
CA PRO A 1172 -69.86 -9.43 58.86
C PRO A 1172 -70.46 -8.42 57.86
N PRO A 1173 -69.87 -8.21 56.67
CA PRO A 1173 -70.34 -7.21 55.71
C PRO A 1173 -71.77 -7.49 55.21
N GLU A 1174 -72.15 -8.76 55.11
CA GLU A 1174 -73.50 -9.22 54.78
C GLU A 1174 -74.53 -8.78 55.84
N LEU A 1175 -74.12 -8.74 57.12
CA LEU A 1175 -74.94 -8.29 58.24
C LEU A 1175 -75.06 -6.76 58.26
N LEU A 1176 -73.95 -6.08 57.94
CA LEU A 1176 -73.86 -4.62 57.93
C LEU A 1176 -74.82 -3.99 56.91
N ALA A 1177 -74.86 -4.53 55.68
CA ALA A 1177 -75.76 -4.07 54.62
C ALA A 1177 -77.25 -4.21 55.00
N VAL A 1178 -77.61 -5.29 55.70
CA VAL A 1178 -78.99 -5.51 56.18
C VAL A 1178 -79.36 -4.55 57.31
N LEU A 1179 -78.44 -4.27 58.24
CA LEU A 1179 -78.67 -3.33 59.34
C LEU A 1179 -78.73 -1.86 58.85
N GLN A 1180 -77.96 -1.50 57.83
CA GLN A 1180 -78.08 -0.19 57.18
C GLN A 1180 -79.44 -0.03 56.48
N GLY A 1181 -79.89 -1.05 55.73
CA GLY A 1181 -81.21 -1.05 55.07
C GLY A 1181 -82.42 -1.02 56.02
N LEU A 1182 -82.23 -1.24 57.32
CA LEU A 1182 -83.24 -1.12 58.38
C LEU A 1182 -83.15 0.20 59.17
N ALA A 1183 -82.18 1.07 58.87
CA ALA A 1183 -82.03 2.37 59.53
C ALA A 1183 -82.80 3.52 58.84
N ASP A 1184 -83.15 3.35 57.56
CA ASP A 1184 -83.87 4.33 56.72
C ASP A 1184 -85.41 4.12 56.69
N SER A 1185 -85.98 3.40 57.67
CA SER A 1185 -87.43 3.09 57.76
C SER A 1185 -88.05 3.39 59.13
#